data_AF-A0A2I0UR89-F1
#
_entry.id   AF-A0A2I0UR89-F1
#
_cell.length_a   1.000
_cell.length_b   1.000
_cell.length_c   1.000
_cell.angle_alpha   90.00
_cell.angle_beta   90.00
_cell.angle_gamma   90.00
#
_symmetry.space_group_name_H-M   'P 1'
#
loop_
_entity.id
_entity.type
_entity.pdbx_description
1 polymer ?
#
loop_
_entity_poly.entity_id
_entity_poly.type
_entity_poly.pdbx_seq_one_letter_code
_entity_poly.pdbx_strand_id
1 'polypeptide(L)'
;MADALLPGGPPGPGLDARLCPRFWRVVQEGLTERDGLCRRRARYLLKRALDLSGGQGGELRCPTDGGDGTAGPGGGGGAGGREGGRQARLREKLVLFLSESSLFWWSAEKSEKLQQFWETYILIMETLEGNQIHVIKPVLPKLNSLFDHAISGEKGCWLFHPSWHMCIYKRMFESENKTLMKEGVLHFLELYETKHLPNSLVFSEFVIGPLMDALSESSLYSRTPGQLMGTCPPLGMRLQKFLATYLMLLPEEEKGNFLLKFIQKMTSRHWCAVPILFLSMALAYIPACKVLGAEGLHALRDVLQCTMITHQILLRGAAQCYLLQTVMHLTDVEKVSLPEVSSFLLSLRPEESLRRDTLLWMELCRWFQENDRCFRKSVTSDFEHGETSSLCQYVRSLVGEYLKTPASERENCFMPDWFEAKLVSTMILLAADVEQLRNKYSGKSNIEWIELEAFLNPLLDVLMKLGSNVYIPTLKTDKSLQLLLKLLQTRSLKCSNTQDDGVLCFIWKSLVTPVESILEFLLRRLTANELRTVGDLHRCDLYLALIPEIVNLCLQVGWKKIPSVKNFILSLTNASIRNLQERNCEEEPKLNEQIKKVASMASLTAVCEIMDRKPEAHLESLPSVDALKRFIFFSQYNEVLKKPSYVEEKSSLCEETTSQGWGKIVAHYVCDQWICLRFILNSFPTLAQEYEGTSEFSLCTVERSRKILESALEALTILPSEQVLPVFDCMKVLVPKLLDSAESLCIEAFDLAWKIISSLSNTQLIFWSNLKAFVRFIFDAEVLAVAASAKGQAYAKIKEIIFKLIDMSTTKTGVFNVVLSHCCRSWIFPTVNEKSALTNAFLNAGNYCELITEACVCGTVFRRDQRLTQDVNAFIENLGEKCAANVVTESTNRDDHYVRVCAIKFLCLLDGSNILHKTFMEDIFIKLLDKNFVCGILDKVFQAGFGNNQASVKYFIEWIVILSLHKYPQILNKFWDCFSYDEEKLKTSICTFLSVLSHFDIVLQNTLEKTIFYTLPRLSELAEDEWISISKFDRFTDVRLPPTFPWYSRTELRDLKPSDWSQQDMGSDSVETDSQTEWTDVQKKIIPWKNSTPSLDLEMVFQDRATKLGKSNSKLIVVASLIDKPTNLGGLCRTSEIFGASALVVGSLHYIQDKQFQHLSVSAEQWLPLVEVKPSQLVDYLQQKKTEGYTIIGVEQTAKSFDLTEYCFPEKSLLLLGTSVQYHEQSNLKTWAFYCSYFVVTTLEILQAKSKLTVAKVFDASNI
;
A
#
# COMPACT_ATOMS: atom_id res chain seq x y z
N MET A 1 -41.35 31.31 22.82
CA MET A 1 -41.34 29.83 22.92
C MET A 1 -40.44 29.36 24.07
N ALA A 2 -39.18 29.79 24.16
CA ALA A 2 -38.32 29.48 25.32
C ALA A 2 -38.95 29.91 26.66
N ASP A 3 -39.48 31.13 26.76
CA ASP A 3 -40.18 31.59 27.98
C ASP A 3 -41.51 30.87 28.26
N ALA A 4 -42.06 30.16 27.28
CA ALA A 4 -43.26 29.32 27.46
C ALA A 4 -42.91 27.88 27.89
N LEU A 5 -41.69 27.42 27.61
CA LEU A 5 -41.15 26.10 27.97
C LEU A 5 -40.35 26.13 29.28
N LEU A 6 -39.85 27.31 29.68
CA LEU A 6 -39.04 27.54 30.88
C LEU A 6 -39.67 28.66 31.73
N PRO A 7 -40.71 28.37 32.53
CA PRO A 7 -41.43 29.39 33.30
C PRO A 7 -40.61 29.90 34.50
N GLY A 8 -40.64 31.21 34.75
CA GLY A 8 -39.91 31.86 35.87
C GLY A 8 -40.61 31.84 37.23
N GLY A 9 -41.83 31.29 37.35
CA GLY A 9 -42.65 31.24 38.59
C GLY A 9 -43.08 29.81 38.97
N PRO A 10 -43.76 29.61 40.12
CA PRO A 10 -44.19 28.27 40.57
C PRO A 10 -45.17 27.65 39.56
N PRO A 11 -44.98 26.39 39.16
CA PRO A 11 -45.61 25.84 37.96
C PRO A 11 -47.09 25.50 38.19
N GLY A 12 -47.93 25.79 37.18
CA GLY A 12 -49.12 24.97 36.93
C GLY A 12 -48.70 23.56 36.50
N PRO A 13 -49.50 22.51 36.78
CA PRO A 13 -49.08 21.13 36.54
C PRO A 13 -48.88 20.88 35.03
N GLY A 14 -47.62 20.75 34.59
CA GLY A 14 -47.29 20.09 33.31
C GLY A 14 -46.45 20.83 32.25
N LEU A 15 -45.86 22.01 32.50
CA LEU A 15 -45.20 22.82 31.43
C LEU A 15 -43.76 23.31 31.72
N ASP A 16 -43.01 22.70 32.63
CA ASP A 16 -41.58 23.02 32.79
C ASP A 16 -40.68 22.00 32.07
N ALA A 17 -40.03 22.43 30.98
CA ALA A 17 -39.15 21.59 30.18
C ALA A 17 -37.91 21.12 30.94
N ARG A 18 -37.50 21.78 32.05
CA ARG A 18 -36.37 21.35 32.90
C ARG A 18 -36.62 20.00 33.57
N LEU A 19 -37.88 19.61 33.74
CA LEU A 19 -38.29 18.32 34.31
C LEU A 19 -38.47 17.23 33.23
N CYS A 20 -38.22 17.54 31.96
CA CYS A 20 -38.41 16.62 30.84
C CYS A 20 -37.05 16.04 30.37
N PRO A 21 -36.82 14.72 30.47
CA PRO A 21 -35.57 14.10 29.98
C PRO A 21 -35.35 14.32 28.48
N ARG A 22 -36.43 14.29 27.69
CA ARG A 22 -36.38 14.48 26.23
C ARG A 22 -35.91 15.88 25.85
N PHE A 23 -36.26 16.92 26.62
CA PHE A 23 -35.77 18.28 26.39
C PHE A 23 -34.24 18.33 26.50
N TRP A 24 -33.67 17.75 27.57
CA TRP A 24 -32.23 17.74 27.77
C TRP A 24 -31.46 16.92 26.74
N ARG A 25 -32.02 15.81 26.23
CA ARG A 25 -31.42 15.08 25.10
C ARG A 25 -31.38 15.92 23.82
N VAL A 26 -32.47 16.63 23.50
CA VAL A 26 -32.50 17.54 22.33
C VAL A 26 -31.50 18.68 22.48
N VAL A 27 -31.33 19.22 23.70
CA VAL A 27 -30.28 20.20 23.97
C VAL A 27 -28.88 19.60 23.75
N GLN A 28 -28.61 18.40 24.26
CA GLN A 28 -27.33 17.70 24.06
C GLN A 28 -27.04 17.43 22.57
N GLU A 29 -28.03 16.91 21.83
CA GLU A 29 -27.93 16.69 20.38
C GLU A 29 -27.62 18.01 19.66
N GLY A 30 -28.39 19.06 19.94
CA GLY A 30 -28.20 20.39 19.34
C GLY A 30 -26.86 21.04 19.66
N LEU A 31 -26.24 20.73 20.80
CA LEU A 31 -24.89 21.20 21.16
C LEU A 31 -23.78 20.54 20.33
N THR A 32 -24.02 19.33 19.84
CA THR A 32 -23.07 18.57 19.02
C THR A 32 -23.37 18.61 17.52
N GLU A 33 -24.46 19.26 17.13
CA GLU A 33 -24.86 19.37 15.73
C GLU A 33 -23.82 20.07 14.85
N ARG A 34 -23.77 19.70 13.57
CA ARG A 34 -22.82 20.29 12.60
C ARG A 34 -23.15 21.76 12.30
N ASP A 35 -24.43 22.12 12.32
CA ASP A 35 -24.88 23.49 12.12
C ASP A 35 -24.57 24.38 13.34
N GLY A 36 -23.82 25.47 13.10
CA GLY A 36 -23.48 26.45 14.14
C GLY A 36 -24.68 27.19 14.72
N LEU A 37 -25.77 27.35 13.95
CA LEU A 37 -26.97 28.00 14.45
C LEU A 37 -27.72 27.10 15.44
N CYS A 38 -27.85 25.79 15.15
CA CYS A 38 -28.37 24.80 16.09
C CYS A 38 -27.60 24.81 17.42
N ARG A 39 -26.26 24.84 17.38
CA ARG A 39 -25.43 24.91 18.59
C ARG A 39 -25.65 26.17 19.42
N ARG A 40 -25.72 27.33 18.76
CA ARG A 40 -26.03 28.62 19.43
C ARG A 40 -27.40 28.58 20.11
N ARG A 41 -28.42 28.04 19.43
CA ARG A 41 -29.77 27.89 19.98
C ARG A 41 -29.80 26.93 21.17
N ALA A 42 -29.12 25.79 21.08
CA ALA A 42 -29.04 24.82 22.17
C ALA A 42 -28.34 25.42 23.41
N ARG A 43 -27.22 26.15 23.24
CA ARG A 43 -26.56 26.86 24.35
C ARG A 43 -27.42 27.96 24.94
N TYR A 44 -28.17 28.70 24.12
CA TYR A 44 -29.10 29.71 24.62
C TYR A 44 -30.17 29.07 25.53
N LEU A 45 -30.74 27.94 25.11
CA LEU A 45 -31.70 27.18 25.92
C LEU A 45 -31.06 26.66 27.23
N LEU A 46 -29.82 26.17 27.17
CA LEU A 46 -29.07 25.74 28.35
C LEU A 46 -28.84 26.90 29.34
N LYS A 47 -28.29 28.03 28.87
CA LYS A 47 -28.07 29.24 29.69
C LYS A 47 -29.37 29.71 30.34
N ARG A 48 -30.43 29.84 29.55
CA ARG A 48 -31.73 30.31 30.03
C ARG A 48 -32.32 29.38 31.09
N ALA A 49 -32.20 28.07 30.91
CA ALA A 49 -32.67 27.10 31.90
C ALA A 49 -31.88 27.18 33.22
N LEU A 50 -30.58 27.46 33.16
CA LEU A 50 -29.71 27.63 34.34
C LEU A 50 -30.02 28.92 35.10
N ASP A 51 -30.12 30.05 34.38
CA ASP A 51 -30.45 31.37 34.95
C ASP A 51 -31.77 31.32 35.74
N LEU A 52 -32.78 30.66 35.18
CA LEU A 52 -34.10 30.49 35.80
C LEU A 52 -34.09 29.50 36.98
N SER A 53 -33.13 28.57 37.02
CA SER A 53 -32.98 27.63 38.13
C SER A 53 -32.26 28.28 39.32
N GLY A 54 -31.28 29.15 39.07
CA GLY A 54 -30.63 29.95 40.12
C GLY A 54 -31.56 30.92 40.84
N GLY A 55 -32.64 31.36 40.19
CA GLY A 55 -33.66 32.24 40.78
C GLY A 55 -34.74 31.53 41.61
N GLN A 56 -34.83 30.19 41.60
CA GLN A 56 -35.84 29.41 42.32
C GLN A 56 -35.22 28.69 43.53
N GLY A 57 -35.77 28.88 44.72
CA GLY A 57 -35.23 28.32 45.98
C GLY A 57 -35.51 26.83 46.23
N GLY A 58 -36.00 26.08 45.24
CA GLY A 58 -36.39 24.66 45.39
C GLY A 58 -35.47 23.69 44.64
N GLU A 59 -35.49 22.41 45.02
CA GLU A 59 -34.79 21.35 44.30
C GLU A 59 -35.50 21.01 42.97
N LEU A 60 -34.78 21.08 41.86
CA LEU A 60 -35.27 20.69 40.53
C LEU A 60 -34.47 19.48 40.07
N ARG A 61 -35.15 18.33 39.91
CA ARG A 61 -34.52 17.11 39.42
C ARG A 61 -35.33 16.54 38.27
N CYS A 62 -34.69 16.37 37.12
CA CYS A 62 -35.28 15.63 36.02
C CYS A 62 -35.40 14.15 36.41
N PRO A 63 -36.52 13.45 36.13
CA PRO A 63 -36.62 12.02 36.38
C PRO A 63 -35.52 11.24 35.65
N THR A 64 -35.08 10.13 36.23
CA THR A 64 -34.14 9.20 35.59
C THR A 64 -34.91 8.30 34.63
N ASP A 65 -34.31 7.93 33.50
CA ASP A 65 -34.97 7.11 32.48
C ASP A 65 -35.26 5.71 33.05
N GLY A 66 -36.52 5.48 33.45
CA GLY A 66 -36.95 4.17 33.98
C GLY A 66 -38.35 4.09 34.60
N GLY A 67 -39.12 5.18 34.66
CA GLY A 67 -40.50 5.15 35.14
C GLY A 67 -41.47 5.63 34.08
N ASP A 68 -42.00 4.71 33.27
CA ASP A 68 -43.13 5.03 32.39
C ASP A 68 -44.33 5.34 33.30
N GLY A 69 -44.80 6.59 33.20
CA GLY A 69 -45.92 7.08 33.98
C GLY A 69 -47.23 6.51 33.48
N THR A 70 -47.69 5.41 34.08
CA THR A 70 -49.12 5.03 34.07
C THR A 70 -49.60 4.79 35.49
N ALA A 71 -50.01 5.88 36.16
CA ALA A 71 -50.91 5.78 37.31
C ALA A 71 -52.35 5.63 36.80
N GLY A 72 -52.85 4.39 36.80
CA GLY A 72 -54.28 4.07 36.66
C GLY A 72 -54.70 3.16 37.83
N PRO A 73 -55.86 3.37 38.47
CA PRO A 73 -56.22 2.63 39.68
C PRO A 73 -56.89 1.29 39.34
N GLY A 74 -56.44 0.23 40.02
CA GLY A 74 -57.26 -0.94 40.36
C GLY A 74 -57.40 -2.06 39.33
N GLY A 75 -56.99 -3.27 39.72
CA GLY A 75 -57.34 -4.52 39.03
C GLY A 75 -56.41 -5.65 39.44
N GLY A 76 -56.85 -6.48 40.40
CA GLY A 76 -56.06 -7.60 40.92
C GLY A 76 -56.09 -8.85 40.04
N GLY A 77 -55.17 -9.77 40.35
CA GLY A 77 -55.29 -11.19 40.04
C GLY A 77 -54.03 -11.84 39.46
N GLY A 78 -53.60 -12.94 40.10
CA GLY A 78 -52.90 -14.02 39.40
C GLY A 78 -51.45 -14.27 39.80
N ALA A 79 -51.24 -15.31 40.61
CA ALA A 79 -49.95 -15.86 41.00
C ALA A 79 -49.27 -16.67 39.87
N GLY A 80 -47.93 -16.71 39.87
CA GLY A 80 -47.17 -17.74 39.16
C GLY A 80 -45.66 -17.44 39.04
N GLY A 81 -44.82 -18.31 39.61
CA GLY A 81 -43.43 -18.50 39.16
C GLY A 81 -42.32 -17.82 39.98
N ARG A 82 -41.86 -18.49 41.06
CA ARG A 82 -40.52 -18.27 41.62
C ARG A 82 -39.55 -19.22 40.92
N GLU A 83 -38.67 -18.67 40.07
CA GLU A 83 -37.26 -19.06 39.89
C GLU A 83 -36.64 -18.12 38.83
N GLY A 84 -35.66 -17.30 39.24
CA GLY A 84 -35.10 -16.21 38.40
C GLY A 84 -34.60 -14.98 39.20
N GLY A 85 -34.86 -14.93 40.51
CA GLY A 85 -34.68 -13.73 41.33
C GLY A 85 -33.27 -13.35 41.79
N ARG A 86 -32.19 -13.98 41.31
CA ARG A 86 -30.80 -13.59 41.67
C ARG A 86 -30.03 -12.91 40.53
N GLN A 87 -30.24 -13.27 39.27
CA GLN A 87 -29.62 -12.59 38.11
C GLN A 87 -30.35 -11.29 37.74
N ALA A 88 -31.69 -11.24 37.88
CA ALA A 88 -32.46 -10.00 37.67
C ALA A 88 -32.16 -8.91 38.72
N ARG A 89 -31.92 -9.28 39.98
CA ARG A 89 -31.56 -8.32 41.05
C ARG A 89 -30.12 -7.79 40.97
N LEU A 90 -29.23 -8.49 40.26
CA LEU A 90 -27.86 -8.01 39.99
C LEU A 90 -27.83 -7.11 38.75
N ARG A 91 -28.63 -7.40 37.72
CA ARG A 91 -28.88 -6.50 36.58
C ARG A 91 -29.60 -5.21 37.00
N GLU A 92 -30.60 -5.29 37.88
CA GLU A 92 -31.21 -4.10 38.48
C GLU A 92 -30.19 -3.31 39.30
N LYS A 93 -29.33 -3.96 40.12
CA LYS A 93 -28.32 -3.27 40.93
C LYS A 93 -27.21 -2.58 40.14
N LEU A 94 -26.85 -3.06 38.94
CA LEU A 94 -25.84 -2.43 38.08
C LEU A 94 -26.42 -1.34 37.18
N VAL A 95 -27.65 -1.51 36.68
CA VAL A 95 -28.40 -0.45 35.99
C VAL A 95 -28.75 0.69 36.96
N LEU A 96 -29.01 0.37 38.24
CA LEU A 96 -29.25 1.34 39.31
C LEU A 96 -28.09 2.34 39.51
N PHE A 97 -26.83 1.95 39.25
CA PHE A 97 -25.67 2.83 39.47
C PHE A 97 -25.55 3.97 38.46
N LEU A 98 -26.10 3.82 37.25
CA LEU A 98 -26.18 4.89 36.25
C LEU A 98 -27.56 5.57 36.24
N SER A 99 -28.61 4.84 36.61
CA SER A 99 -29.98 5.36 36.69
C SER A 99 -30.24 6.24 37.91
N GLU A 100 -29.24 6.55 38.73
CA GLU A 100 -29.38 7.50 39.83
C GLU A 100 -29.04 8.94 39.42
N SER A 101 -28.30 9.19 38.33
CA SER A 101 -27.98 10.56 37.91
C SER A 101 -28.98 11.09 36.87
N SER A 102 -29.70 12.15 37.23
CA SER A 102 -30.62 12.84 36.34
C SER A 102 -29.85 13.66 35.29
N LEU A 103 -30.34 13.72 34.04
CA LEU A 103 -29.73 14.55 32.98
C LEU A 103 -29.56 16.02 33.38
N PHE A 104 -30.43 16.51 34.27
CA PHE A 104 -30.32 17.82 34.90
C PHE A 104 -30.75 17.75 36.36
N TRP A 105 -30.00 18.43 37.23
CA TRP A 105 -30.27 18.58 38.65
C TRP A 105 -29.84 19.97 39.13
N TRP A 106 -30.67 20.59 39.96
CA TRP A 106 -30.41 21.85 40.62
C TRP A 106 -30.84 21.80 42.08
N SER A 107 -29.97 22.23 43.00
CA SER A 107 -30.25 22.34 44.43
C SER A 107 -29.69 23.66 44.96
N ALA A 108 -30.50 24.37 45.75
CA ALA A 108 -30.09 25.62 46.40
C ALA A 108 -28.88 25.41 47.33
N GLU A 109 -28.79 24.26 47.99
CA GLU A 109 -27.70 23.92 48.93
C GLU A 109 -26.36 23.68 48.23
N LYS A 110 -26.36 23.22 46.98
CA LYS A 110 -25.15 23.00 46.17
C LYS A 110 -25.02 23.99 45.00
N SER A 111 -25.77 25.08 45.04
CA SER A 111 -25.90 26.07 43.96
C SER A 111 -24.55 26.60 43.46
N GLU A 112 -23.63 26.94 44.36
CA GLU A 112 -22.30 27.44 44.00
C GLU A 112 -21.48 26.42 43.19
N LYS A 113 -21.46 25.14 43.61
CA LYS A 113 -20.75 24.06 42.90
C LYS A 113 -21.40 23.75 41.55
N LEU A 114 -22.73 23.77 41.48
CA LEU A 114 -23.47 23.53 40.25
C LEU A 114 -23.26 24.67 39.25
N GLN A 115 -23.26 25.91 39.72
CA GLN A 115 -23.01 27.09 38.91
C GLN A 115 -21.58 27.07 38.33
N GLN A 116 -20.56 26.79 39.15
CA GLN A 116 -19.17 26.66 38.68
C GLN A 116 -19.00 25.59 37.60
N PHE A 117 -19.65 24.43 37.75
CA PHE A 117 -19.62 23.37 36.74
C PHE A 117 -20.22 23.85 35.41
N TRP A 118 -21.44 24.40 35.44
CA TRP A 118 -22.13 24.81 34.22
C TRP A 118 -21.48 26.02 33.54
N GLU A 119 -20.96 26.99 34.29
CA GLU A 119 -20.18 28.11 33.75
C GLU A 119 -18.92 27.60 33.05
N THR A 120 -18.21 26.65 33.65
CA THR A 120 -17.04 26.01 33.05
C THR A 120 -17.42 25.21 31.79
N TYR A 121 -18.52 24.45 31.83
CA TYR A 121 -19.04 23.68 30.70
C TYR A 121 -19.38 24.59 29.51
N ILE A 122 -20.13 25.67 29.77
CA ILE A 122 -20.53 26.64 28.76
C ILE A 122 -19.30 27.33 28.17
N LEU A 123 -18.34 27.74 28.99
CA LEU A 123 -17.09 28.35 28.52
C LEU A 123 -16.33 27.42 27.57
N ILE A 124 -16.21 26.14 27.90
CA ILE A 124 -15.56 25.14 27.04
C ILE A 124 -16.32 25.02 25.71
N MET A 125 -17.65 24.86 25.75
CA MET A 125 -18.48 24.74 24.55
C MET A 125 -18.50 26.01 23.70
N GLU A 126 -18.30 27.19 24.30
CA GLU A 126 -18.09 28.45 23.60
C GLU A 126 -16.75 28.53 22.92
N THR A 127 -15.70 28.13 23.62
CA THR A 127 -14.34 28.13 23.08
C THR A 127 -14.21 27.15 21.91
N LEU A 128 -14.88 26.00 21.97
CA LEU A 128 -14.92 24.99 20.90
C LEU A 128 -15.72 25.39 19.64
N GLU A 129 -16.40 26.54 19.64
CA GLU A 129 -16.91 27.13 18.40
C GLU A 129 -15.83 27.84 17.59
N GLY A 130 -14.73 28.24 18.23
CA GLY A 130 -13.57 28.79 17.56
C GLY A 130 -12.81 27.71 16.78
N ASN A 131 -12.20 28.09 15.67
CA ASN A 131 -11.32 27.20 14.88
C ASN A 131 -9.83 27.37 15.22
N GLN A 132 -9.49 28.39 16.02
CA GLN A 132 -8.12 28.78 16.32
C GLN A 132 -7.59 28.08 17.56
N ILE A 133 -6.58 27.23 17.40
CA ILE A 133 -6.11 26.35 18.49
C ILE A 133 -5.49 27.12 19.68
N HIS A 134 -4.91 28.29 19.44
CA HIS A 134 -4.35 29.12 20.52
C HIS A 134 -5.42 29.68 21.48
N VAL A 135 -6.67 29.78 21.02
CA VAL A 135 -7.82 30.18 21.86
C VAL A 135 -8.33 28.97 22.67
N ILE A 136 -8.22 27.77 22.11
CA ILE A 136 -8.77 26.53 22.69
C ILE A 136 -7.80 25.90 23.70
N LYS A 137 -6.50 25.92 23.41
CA LYS A 137 -5.45 25.28 24.20
C LYS A 137 -5.45 25.71 25.69
N PRO A 138 -5.62 26.98 26.06
CA PRO A 138 -5.68 27.40 27.47
C PRO A 138 -6.89 26.86 28.24
N VAL A 139 -7.93 26.41 27.54
CA VAL A 139 -9.18 25.91 28.13
C VAL A 139 -9.17 24.38 28.27
N LEU A 140 -8.26 23.66 27.60
CA LEU A 140 -8.11 22.20 27.73
C LEU A 140 -7.82 21.75 29.17
N PRO A 141 -6.93 22.40 29.96
CA PRO A 141 -6.74 22.03 31.37
C PRO A 141 -8.02 22.14 32.22
N LYS A 142 -8.96 23.00 31.83
CA LYS A 142 -10.26 23.13 32.51
C LYS A 142 -11.15 21.89 32.32
N LEU A 143 -10.91 21.05 31.30
CA LEU A 143 -11.62 19.77 31.13
C LEU A 143 -11.38 18.83 32.31
N ASN A 144 -10.15 18.77 32.82
CA ASN A 144 -9.81 17.98 34.00
C ASN A 144 -10.55 18.51 35.23
N SER A 145 -10.59 19.83 35.40
CA SER A 145 -11.37 20.44 36.49
C SER A 145 -12.85 20.14 36.36
N LEU A 146 -13.44 20.20 35.16
CA LEU A 146 -14.86 19.90 34.93
C LEU A 146 -15.21 18.47 35.39
N PHE A 147 -14.31 17.52 35.12
CA PHE A 147 -14.44 16.14 35.53
C PHE A 147 -14.35 15.98 37.05
N ASP A 148 -13.38 16.64 37.70
CA ASP A 148 -13.23 16.61 39.15
C ASP A 148 -14.46 17.20 39.87
N HIS A 149 -15.09 18.24 39.31
CA HIS A 149 -16.35 18.79 39.84
C HIS A 149 -17.56 17.88 39.61
N ALA A 150 -17.49 16.94 38.65
CA ALA A 150 -18.59 16.04 38.31
C ALA A 150 -18.71 14.84 39.25
N ILE A 151 -17.64 14.50 39.96
CA ILE A 151 -17.60 13.36 40.89
C ILE A 151 -17.87 13.87 42.31
N SER A 152 -18.85 13.29 43.01
CA SER A 152 -19.04 13.59 44.44
C SER A 152 -17.98 12.91 45.30
N GLY A 153 -17.68 13.47 46.48
CA GLY A 153 -16.72 12.88 47.43
C GLY A 153 -17.12 11.50 47.99
N GLU A 154 -18.34 11.05 47.76
CA GLU A 154 -18.80 9.70 48.09
C GLU A 154 -18.52 8.76 46.90
N LYS A 155 -17.74 7.69 47.14
CA LYS A 155 -17.28 6.76 46.09
C LYS A 155 -18.46 6.26 45.24
N GLY A 156 -18.49 6.66 43.98
CA GLY A 156 -19.39 6.12 42.95
C GLY A 156 -20.60 6.98 42.58
N CYS A 157 -20.84 8.13 43.23
CA CYS A 157 -21.98 9.00 42.91
C CYS A 157 -21.57 10.18 42.01
N TRP A 158 -22.11 10.24 40.80
CA TRP A 158 -21.93 11.33 39.84
C TRP A 158 -22.93 12.46 40.12
N LEU A 159 -22.43 13.69 40.29
CA LEU A 159 -23.27 14.88 40.44
C LEU A 159 -23.95 15.27 39.11
N PHE A 160 -23.32 14.92 37.99
CA PHE A 160 -23.81 15.18 36.64
C PHE A 160 -23.76 13.95 35.76
N HIS A 161 -24.74 13.80 34.87
CA HIS A 161 -24.77 12.69 33.94
C HIS A 161 -23.54 12.71 32.99
N PRO A 162 -22.79 11.60 32.84
CA PRO A 162 -21.57 11.55 32.03
C PRO A 162 -21.74 11.94 30.55
N SER A 163 -22.96 11.86 30.00
CA SER A 163 -23.23 12.24 28.60
C SER A 163 -22.91 13.70 28.28
N TRP A 164 -22.90 14.61 29.26
CA TRP A 164 -22.47 16.00 29.05
C TRP A 164 -20.99 16.09 28.67
N HIS A 165 -20.12 15.29 29.30
CA HIS A 165 -18.69 15.21 28.94
C HIS A 165 -18.52 14.60 27.55
N MET A 166 -19.31 13.56 27.21
CA MET A 166 -19.27 12.95 25.88
C MET A 166 -19.66 13.94 24.78
N CYS A 167 -20.55 14.90 25.05
CA CYS A 167 -20.89 15.95 24.09
C CYS A 167 -19.69 16.85 23.75
N ILE A 168 -18.85 17.18 24.74
CA ILE A 168 -17.62 17.96 24.52
C ILE A 168 -16.68 17.18 23.60
N TYR A 169 -16.41 15.92 23.92
CA TYR A 169 -15.51 15.08 23.13
C TYR A 169 -16.06 14.81 21.72
N LYS A 170 -17.36 14.54 21.58
CA LYS A 170 -18.00 14.41 20.26
C LYS A 170 -17.73 15.64 19.40
N ARG A 171 -17.87 16.84 19.99
CA ARG A 171 -17.62 18.10 19.28
C ARG A 171 -16.15 18.27 18.89
N MET A 172 -15.22 17.87 19.74
CA MET A 172 -13.78 17.89 19.44
C MET A 172 -13.42 16.89 18.33
N PHE A 173 -14.03 15.69 18.36
CA PHE A 173 -13.84 14.61 17.39
C PHE A 173 -14.41 14.97 16.01
N GLU A 174 -15.50 15.72 15.96
CA GLU A 174 -16.13 16.18 14.71
C GLU A 174 -15.58 17.55 14.25
N SER A 175 -14.47 18.03 14.83
CA SER A 175 -13.86 19.30 14.47
C SER A 175 -13.16 19.24 13.10
N GLU A 176 -13.32 20.29 12.30
CA GLU A 176 -12.57 20.47 11.05
C GLU A 176 -11.07 20.68 11.31
N ASN A 177 -10.70 21.16 12.51
CA ASN A 177 -9.31 21.34 12.91
C ASN A 177 -8.73 20.00 13.40
N LYS A 178 -7.90 19.38 12.55
CA LYS A 178 -7.25 18.09 12.82
C LYS A 178 -6.37 18.09 14.09
N THR A 179 -5.78 19.23 14.44
CA THR A 179 -4.98 19.33 15.67
C THR A 179 -5.88 19.32 16.90
N LEU A 180 -7.02 20.02 16.87
CA LEU A 180 -8.01 19.96 17.95
C LEU A 180 -8.57 18.54 18.10
N MET A 181 -8.84 17.86 16.99
CA MET A 181 -9.27 16.47 17.00
C MET A 181 -8.20 15.57 17.65
N LYS A 182 -6.93 15.72 17.28
CA LYS A 182 -5.80 14.97 17.86
C LYS A 182 -5.71 15.17 19.38
N GLU A 183 -5.73 16.42 19.83
CA GLU A 183 -5.69 16.74 21.27
C GLU A 183 -6.91 16.19 22.00
N GLY A 184 -8.10 16.29 21.42
CA GLY A 184 -9.32 15.73 22.00
C GLY A 184 -9.25 14.23 22.18
N VAL A 185 -8.77 13.50 21.16
CA VAL A 185 -8.62 12.04 21.23
C VAL A 185 -7.56 11.67 22.27
N LEU A 186 -6.38 12.31 22.25
CA LEU A 186 -5.32 12.02 23.22
C LEU A 186 -5.77 12.28 24.66
N HIS A 187 -6.42 13.42 24.89
CA HIS A 187 -6.96 13.78 26.20
C HIS A 187 -8.06 12.82 26.66
N PHE A 188 -8.96 12.39 25.76
CA PHE A 188 -9.99 11.42 26.09
C PHE A 188 -9.40 10.08 26.56
N LEU A 189 -8.41 9.56 25.82
CA LEU A 189 -7.74 8.30 26.16
C LEU A 189 -7.01 8.41 27.52
N GLU A 190 -6.33 9.53 27.76
CA GLU A 190 -5.60 9.79 29.01
C GLU A 190 -6.52 9.99 30.22
N LEU A 191 -7.63 10.69 30.05
CA LEU A 191 -8.63 10.89 31.10
C LEU A 191 -9.23 9.55 31.54
N TYR A 192 -9.53 8.66 30.59
CA TYR A 192 -10.08 7.34 30.91
C TYR A 192 -9.08 6.48 31.71
N GLU A 193 -7.79 6.52 31.36
CA GLU A 193 -6.72 5.81 32.07
C GLU A 193 -6.57 6.30 33.53
N THR A 194 -6.69 7.61 33.76
CA THR A 194 -6.39 8.22 35.06
C THR A 194 -7.57 8.28 36.03
N LYS A 195 -8.80 8.41 35.51
CA LYS A 195 -9.98 8.72 36.34
C LYS A 195 -11.13 7.70 36.27
N HIS A 196 -11.02 6.67 35.43
CA HIS A 196 -11.99 5.56 35.26
C HIS A 196 -13.46 6.01 35.16
N LEU A 197 -13.93 6.27 33.93
CA LEU A 197 -15.35 6.58 33.67
C LEU A 197 -16.25 5.35 33.92
N PRO A 198 -17.51 5.54 34.37
CA PRO A 198 -18.44 4.45 34.58
C PRO A 198 -18.80 3.78 33.25
N ASN A 199 -18.65 2.46 33.22
CA ASN A 199 -18.99 1.63 32.07
C ASN A 199 -20.51 1.61 31.88
N SER A 200 -20.97 2.23 30.79
CA SER A 200 -22.38 2.28 30.39
C SER A 200 -22.53 1.85 28.94
N LEU A 201 -23.72 1.36 28.57
CA LEU A 201 -24.05 1.06 27.17
C LEU A 201 -23.86 2.30 26.26
N VAL A 202 -24.19 3.49 26.77
CA VAL A 202 -24.01 4.77 26.06
C VAL A 202 -22.54 5.06 25.80
N PHE A 203 -21.65 4.73 26.74
CA PHE A 203 -20.20 4.89 26.56
C PHE A 203 -19.64 3.91 25.53
N SER A 204 -20.12 2.66 25.55
CA SER A 204 -19.78 1.63 24.55
C SER A 204 -20.15 2.08 23.13
N GLU A 205 -21.35 2.64 22.95
CA GLU A 205 -21.79 3.23 21.67
C GLU A 205 -20.97 4.47 21.27
N PHE A 206 -20.58 5.30 22.24
CA PHE A 206 -19.70 6.44 22.00
C PHE A 206 -18.31 6.02 21.50
N VAL A 207 -17.75 4.95 22.06
CA VAL A 207 -16.47 4.37 21.64
C VAL A 207 -16.57 3.82 20.22
N ILE A 208 -17.60 3.00 19.93
CA ILE A 208 -17.76 2.36 18.60
C ILE A 208 -18.17 3.37 17.52
N GLY A 209 -18.88 4.44 17.87
CA GLY A 209 -19.30 5.48 16.94
C GLY A 209 -18.29 6.64 16.87
N PRO A 210 -18.55 7.76 17.56
CA PRO A 210 -17.74 8.98 17.48
C PRO A 210 -16.22 8.80 17.61
N LEU A 211 -15.75 7.99 18.58
CA LEU A 211 -14.30 7.81 18.77
C LEU A 211 -13.65 7.05 17.61
N MET A 212 -14.22 5.90 17.20
CA MET A 212 -13.71 5.17 16.03
C MET A 212 -13.79 6.02 14.76
N ASP A 213 -14.83 6.83 14.60
CA ASP A 213 -14.95 7.73 13.46
C ASP A 213 -13.84 8.78 13.43
N ALA A 214 -13.41 9.31 14.59
CA ALA A 214 -12.23 10.18 14.69
C ALA A 214 -10.92 9.44 14.44
N LEU A 215 -10.75 8.23 14.99
CA LEU A 215 -9.56 7.40 14.79
C LEU A 215 -9.33 7.00 13.33
N SER A 216 -10.34 7.10 12.46
CA SER A 216 -10.18 6.86 11.02
C SER A 216 -9.30 7.90 10.30
N GLU A 217 -9.05 9.05 10.92
CA GLU A 217 -8.20 10.11 10.37
C GLU A 217 -6.71 9.76 10.52
N SER A 218 -6.04 9.47 9.40
CA SER A 218 -4.64 9.01 9.41
C SER A 218 -3.68 10.03 10.01
N SER A 219 -3.91 11.33 9.81
CA SER A 219 -3.00 12.40 10.28
C SER A 219 -2.82 12.44 11.80
N LEU A 220 -3.74 11.84 12.58
CA LEU A 220 -3.65 11.75 14.04
C LEU A 220 -2.47 10.88 14.50
N TYR A 221 -2.03 9.93 13.67
CA TYR A 221 -0.92 9.00 13.96
C TYR A 221 0.47 9.57 13.62
N SER A 222 0.57 10.89 13.45
CA SER A 222 1.84 11.59 13.27
C SER A 222 2.69 11.57 14.54
N ARG A 223 4.01 11.39 14.37
CA ARG A 223 5.02 11.53 15.43
C ARG A 223 5.00 12.93 16.05
N THR A 224 5.40 13.03 17.31
CA THR A 224 5.59 14.32 17.98
C THR A 224 6.97 14.91 17.67
N PRO A 225 7.14 16.25 17.69
CA PRO A 225 8.45 16.87 17.58
C PRO A 225 9.43 16.30 18.62
N GLY A 226 10.65 15.97 18.20
CA GLY A 226 11.70 15.36 19.05
C GLY A 226 11.62 13.84 19.24
N GLN A 227 10.60 13.17 18.70
CA GLN A 227 10.49 11.72 18.74
C GLN A 227 11.36 11.06 17.66
N LEU A 228 12.17 10.07 18.04
CA LEU A 228 13.06 9.32 17.11
C LEU A 228 12.27 8.63 15.99
N MET A 229 12.84 8.63 14.77
CA MET A 229 12.23 7.98 13.61
C MET A 229 12.05 6.48 13.83
N GLY A 230 10.87 5.97 13.45
CA GLY A 230 10.50 4.56 13.59
C GLY A 230 10.19 4.12 15.03
N THR A 231 9.83 5.05 15.91
CA THR A 231 9.18 4.73 17.18
C THR A 231 7.65 4.74 17.03
N CYS A 232 6.95 4.04 17.92
CA CYS A 232 5.48 3.96 17.86
C CYS A 232 4.85 5.35 18.08
N PRO A 233 3.91 5.80 17.22
CA PRO A 233 3.18 7.04 17.43
C PRO A 233 2.50 7.09 18.82
N PRO A 234 2.50 8.25 19.51
CA PRO A 234 1.93 8.37 20.86
C PRO A 234 0.46 7.96 20.94
N LEU A 235 -0.31 8.24 19.90
CA LEU A 235 -1.71 7.82 19.80
C LEU A 235 -1.83 6.29 19.75
N GLY A 236 -0.96 5.60 19.01
CA GLY A 236 -0.96 4.14 18.94
C GLY A 236 -0.73 3.49 20.31
N MET A 237 0.24 4.02 21.08
CA MET A 237 0.53 3.52 22.44
C MET A 237 -0.63 3.77 23.42
N ARG A 238 -1.23 4.97 23.40
CA ARG A 238 -2.39 5.29 24.26
C ARG A 238 -3.61 4.47 23.89
N LEU A 239 -3.85 4.24 22.59
CA LEU A 239 -4.96 3.42 22.13
C LEU A 239 -4.87 1.97 22.62
N GLN A 240 -3.66 1.37 22.60
CA GLN A 240 -3.40 0.04 23.15
C GLN A 240 -3.79 -0.04 24.64
N LYS A 241 -3.27 0.89 25.44
CA LYS A 241 -3.52 0.93 26.89
C LYS A 241 -5.00 1.16 27.19
N PHE A 242 -5.61 2.16 26.55
CA PHE A 242 -7.03 2.45 26.68
C PHE A 242 -7.90 1.22 26.38
N LEU A 243 -7.70 0.55 25.24
CA LEU A 243 -8.56 -0.56 24.84
C LEU A 243 -8.41 -1.76 25.80
N ALA A 244 -7.18 -2.06 26.21
CA ALA A 244 -6.90 -3.09 27.22
C ALA A 244 -7.57 -2.75 28.56
N THR A 245 -7.40 -1.53 29.09
CA THR A 245 -8.01 -1.12 30.36
C THR A 245 -9.53 -1.08 30.28
N TYR A 246 -10.10 -0.55 29.19
CA TYR A 246 -11.54 -0.47 28.98
C TYR A 246 -12.19 -1.87 29.00
N LEU A 247 -11.63 -2.81 28.24
CA LEU A 247 -12.14 -4.19 28.21
C LEU A 247 -11.98 -4.93 29.54
N MET A 248 -10.91 -4.69 30.28
CA MET A 248 -10.72 -5.33 31.59
C MET A 248 -11.70 -4.82 32.65
N LEU A 249 -12.18 -3.58 32.51
CA LEU A 249 -13.19 -2.99 33.41
C LEU A 249 -14.63 -3.33 33.01
N LEU A 250 -14.88 -3.74 31.76
CA LEU A 250 -16.21 -4.11 31.28
C LEU A 250 -16.73 -5.41 31.95
N PRO A 251 -18.04 -5.54 32.21
CA PRO A 251 -18.63 -6.80 32.67
C PRO A 251 -18.42 -7.93 31.65
N GLU A 252 -18.13 -9.15 32.12
CA GLU A 252 -17.84 -10.32 31.25
C GLU A 252 -18.93 -10.59 30.20
N GLU A 253 -20.21 -10.40 30.55
CA GLU A 253 -21.35 -10.58 29.63
C GLU A 253 -21.34 -9.59 28.45
N GLU A 254 -20.74 -8.41 28.61
CA GLU A 254 -20.75 -7.33 27.61
C GLU A 254 -19.49 -7.29 26.74
N LYS A 255 -18.37 -7.85 27.22
CA LYS A 255 -17.07 -7.83 26.51
C LYS A 255 -17.20 -8.38 25.08
N GLY A 256 -17.90 -9.50 24.90
CA GLY A 256 -18.05 -10.16 23.61
C GLY A 256 -18.85 -9.35 22.60
N ASN A 257 -19.98 -8.79 23.04
CA ASN A 257 -20.81 -7.95 22.19
C ASN A 257 -20.08 -6.66 21.79
N PHE A 258 -19.35 -6.04 22.73
CA PHE A 258 -18.54 -4.86 22.43
C PHE A 258 -17.44 -5.17 21.40
N LEU A 259 -16.63 -6.21 21.63
CA LEU A 259 -15.55 -6.59 20.71
C LEU A 259 -16.07 -6.93 19.31
N LEU A 260 -17.18 -7.68 19.21
CA LEU A 260 -17.79 -8.01 17.93
C LEU A 260 -18.22 -6.75 17.17
N LYS A 261 -18.94 -5.83 17.83
CA LYS A 261 -19.35 -4.56 17.21
C LYS A 261 -18.16 -3.67 16.85
N PHE A 262 -17.11 -3.66 17.67
CA PHE A 262 -15.88 -2.93 17.39
C PHE A 262 -15.20 -3.44 16.12
N ILE A 263 -15.05 -4.77 15.97
CA ILE A 263 -14.47 -5.39 14.77
C ILE A 263 -15.37 -5.17 13.55
N GLN A 264 -16.70 -5.28 13.69
CA GLN A 264 -17.64 -4.99 12.60
C GLN A 264 -17.58 -3.51 12.14
N LYS A 265 -17.34 -2.57 13.05
CA LYS A 265 -17.13 -1.17 12.67
C LYS A 265 -15.87 -1.00 11.81
N MET A 266 -14.84 -1.83 12.01
CA MET A 266 -13.65 -1.87 11.15
C MET A 266 -13.95 -2.32 9.71
N THR A 267 -15.06 -3.01 9.44
CA THR A 267 -15.46 -3.44 8.08
C THR A 267 -16.45 -2.49 7.39
N SER A 268 -17.31 -1.82 8.18
CA SER A 268 -18.40 -0.98 7.66
C SER A 268 -17.99 0.33 6.95
N ARG A 269 -16.72 0.74 7.07
CA ARG A 269 -16.20 2.03 6.59
C ARG A 269 -14.94 1.82 5.74
N HIS A 270 -14.66 2.74 4.83
CA HIS A 270 -13.37 2.80 4.16
C HIS A 270 -12.29 3.28 5.13
N TRP A 271 -11.44 2.36 5.57
CA TRP A 271 -10.30 2.69 6.41
C TRP A 271 -9.00 2.74 5.63
N CYS A 272 -8.17 3.73 5.95
CA CYS A 272 -6.79 3.78 5.48
C CYS A 272 -5.91 2.75 6.23
N ALA A 273 -4.77 2.39 5.64
CA ALA A 273 -3.88 1.38 6.17
C ALA A 273 -3.31 1.72 7.57
N VAL A 274 -2.98 2.98 7.82
CA VAL A 274 -2.36 3.43 9.08
C VAL A 274 -3.30 3.26 10.29
N PRO A 275 -4.55 3.79 10.28
CA PRO A 275 -5.51 3.52 11.34
C PRO A 275 -5.78 2.03 11.60
N ILE A 276 -5.97 1.22 10.54
CA ILE A 276 -6.23 -0.22 10.68
C ILE A 276 -5.07 -0.91 11.37
N LEU A 277 -3.82 -0.60 10.98
CA LEU A 277 -2.64 -1.14 11.65
C LEU A 277 -2.68 -0.89 13.16
N PHE A 278 -2.91 0.34 13.60
CA PHE A 278 -2.89 0.69 15.01
C PHE A 278 -4.11 0.16 15.78
N LEU A 279 -5.27 0.01 15.14
CA LEU A 279 -6.44 -0.67 15.73
C LEU A 279 -6.20 -2.17 15.89
N SER A 280 -5.65 -2.84 14.87
CA SER A 280 -5.24 -4.24 14.96
C SER A 280 -4.19 -4.45 16.04
N MET A 281 -3.22 -3.53 16.14
CA MET A 281 -2.18 -3.55 17.17
C MET A 281 -2.74 -3.31 18.59
N ALA A 282 -3.78 -2.48 18.73
CA ALA A 282 -4.49 -2.29 19.99
C ALA A 282 -5.27 -3.54 20.40
N LEU A 283 -5.94 -4.20 19.45
CA LEU A 283 -6.65 -5.46 19.69
C LEU A 283 -5.69 -6.57 20.13
N ALA A 284 -4.51 -6.67 19.51
CA ALA A 284 -3.51 -7.67 19.87
C ALA A 284 -2.92 -7.47 21.28
N TYR A 285 -2.93 -6.23 21.79
CA TYR A 285 -2.38 -5.88 23.10
C TYR A 285 -3.32 -6.20 24.26
N ILE A 286 -4.60 -6.50 23.99
CA ILE A 286 -5.57 -6.86 25.03
C ILE A 286 -5.09 -8.15 25.72
N PRO A 287 -5.07 -8.20 27.07
CA PRO A 287 -4.75 -9.42 27.81
C PRO A 287 -5.66 -10.58 27.41
N ALA A 288 -5.14 -11.80 27.44
CA ALA A 288 -5.90 -12.97 27.00
C ALA A 288 -7.24 -13.11 27.77
N CYS A 289 -8.35 -13.09 27.03
CA CYS A 289 -9.69 -13.26 27.58
C CYS A 289 -10.58 -14.02 26.57
N LYS A 290 -11.16 -15.15 27.01
CA LYS A 290 -11.94 -16.07 26.16
C LYS A 290 -13.33 -15.51 25.85
N VAL A 291 -13.41 -14.64 24.85
CA VAL A 291 -14.61 -13.82 24.64
C VAL A 291 -15.16 -13.92 23.21
N LEU A 292 -14.30 -14.05 22.19
CA LEU A 292 -14.72 -14.13 20.79
C LEU A 292 -15.13 -15.55 20.39
N GLY A 293 -16.37 -15.72 19.91
CA GLY A 293 -16.83 -16.95 19.27
C GLY A 293 -16.65 -16.94 17.74
N ALA A 294 -17.36 -17.85 17.05
CA ALA A 294 -17.29 -17.98 15.60
C ALA A 294 -17.62 -16.69 14.84
N GLU A 295 -18.63 -15.92 15.28
CA GLU A 295 -19.00 -14.62 14.68
C GLU A 295 -17.84 -13.61 14.69
N GLY A 296 -17.03 -13.63 15.76
CA GLY A 296 -15.84 -12.78 15.87
C GLY A 296 -14.77 -13.14 14.85
N LEU A 297 -14.52 -14.44 14.63
CA LEU A 297 -13.59 -14.90 13.60
C LEU A 297 -14.06 -14.52 12.19
N HIS A 298 -15.36 -14.61 11.93
CA HIS A 298 -15.96 -14.17 10.67
C HIS A 298 -15.77 -12.67 10.48
N ALA A 299 -16.04 -11.85 11.50
CA ALA A 299 -15.84 -10.40 11.43
C ALA A 299 -14.36 -10.03 11.17
N LEU A 300 -13.41 -10.71 11.81
CA LEU A 300 -11.97 -10.50 11.56
C LEU A 300 -11.57 -10.93 10.14
N ARG A 301 -12.17 -12.01 9.62
CA ARG A 301 -11.99 -12.44 8.24
C ARG A 301 -12.48 -11.38 7.25
N ASP A 302 -13.62 -10.75 7.53
CA ASP A 302 -14.17 -9.67 6.70
C ASP A 302 -13.26 -8.42 6.71
N VAL A 303 -12.58 -8.12 7.83
CA VAL A 303 -11.56 -7.05 7.85
C VAL A 303 -10.44 -7.37 6.85
N LEU A 304 -9.91 -8.60 6.87
CA LEU A 304 -8.86 -9.05 5.97
C LEU A 304 -9.29 -9.00 4.50
N GLN A 305 -10.50 -9.49 4.20
CA GLN A 305 -10.99 -9.65 2.84
C GLN A 305 -11.56 -8.36 2.25
N CYS A 306 -12.23 -7.51 3.02
CA CYS A 306 -12.95 -6.35 2.47
C CYS A 306 -12.21 -5.02 2.68
N THR A 307 -11.43 -4.88 3.76
CA THR A 307 -10.86 -3.56 4.14
C THR A 307 -9.44 -3.37 3.62
N MET A 308 -8.64 -4.45 3.55
CA MET A 308 -7.20 -4.35 3.39
C MET A 308 -6.68 -4.59 1.95
N ILE A 309 -7.56 -4.87 0.97
CA ILE A 309 -7.15 -5.25 -0.40
C ILE A 309 -6.22 -4.21 -1.04
N THR A 310 -6.50 -2.92 -0.84
CA THR A 310 -5.78 -1.80 -1.50
C THR A 310 -4.63 -1.24 -0.67
N HIS A 311 -4.40 -1.75 0.54
CA HIS A 311 -3.36 -1.26 1.43
C HIS A 311 -1.96 -1.64 0.95
N GLN A 312 -0.95 -0.84 1.34
CA GLN A 312 0.46 -1.15 1.08
C GLN A 312 0.83 -2.50 1.71
N ILE A 313 1.58 -3.33 0.98
CA ILE A 313 1.93 -4.71 1.33
C ILE A 313 2.48 -4.83 2.76
N LEU A 314 3.46 -3.99 3.14
CA LEU A 314 4.09 -4.06 4.48
C LEU A 314 3.09 -3.73 5.61
N LEU A 315 2.31 -2.64 5.47
CA LEU A 315 1.30 -2.25 6.46
C LEU A 315 0.21 -3.33 6.58
N ARG A 316 -0.22 -3.89 5.44
CA ARG A 316 -1.21 -4.97 5.39
C ARG A 316 -0.69 -6.24 6.05
N GLY A 317 0.54 -6.64 5.77
CA GLY A 317 1.19 -7.79 6.39
C GLY A 317 1.33 -7.62 7.91
N ALA A 318 1.76 -6.45 8.38
CA ALA A 318 1.89 -6.17 9.81
C ALA A 318 0.54 -6.18 10.54
N ALA A 319 -0.50 -5.59 9.94
CA ALA A 319 -1.85 -5.64 10.49
C ALA A 319 -2.43 -7.06 10.52
N GLN A 320 -2.17 -7.89 9.49
CA GLN A 320 -2.48 -9.32 9.50
C GLN A 320 -1.81 -10.05 10.68
N CYS A 321 -0.55 -9.76 10.99
CA CYS A 321 0.13 -10.34 12.15
C CYS A 321 -0.60 -10.02 13.46
N TYR A 322 -0.97 -8.74 13.67
CA TYR A 322 -1.69 -8.33 14.88
C TYR A 322 -3.11 -8.91 14.95
N LEU A 323 -3.82 -9.04 13.83
CA LEU A 323 -5.14 -9.68 13.81
C LEU A 323 -5.06 -11.18 14.16
N LEU A 324 -4.01 -11.89 13.71
CA LEU A 324 -3.79 -13.28 14.13
C LEU A 324 -3.46 -13.37 15.64
N GLN A 325 -2.63 -12.46 16.16
CA GLN A 325 -2.37 -12.38 17.61
C GLN A 325 -3.66 -12.10 18.40
N THR A 326 -4.52 -11.23 17.88
CA THR A 326 -5.85 -10.96 18.44
C THR A 326 -6.68 -12.25 18.53
N VAL A 327 -6.71 -13.05 17.45
CA VAL A 327 -7.39 -14.36 17.46
C VAL A 327 -6.83 -15.27 18.55
N MET A 328 -5.51 -15.38 18.67
CA MET A 328 -4.89 -16.24 19.69
C MET A 328 -5.20 -15.77 21.12
N HIS A 329 -5.27 -14.46 21.36
CA HIS A 329 -5.51 -13.92 22.70
C HIS A 329 -6.99 -13.90 23.12
N LEU A 330 -7.91 -13.65 22.17
CA LEU A 330 -9.30 -13.31 22.49
C LEU A 330 -10.32 -14.41 22.17
N THR A 331 -9.95 -15.44 21.40
CA THR A 331 -10.87 -16.49 20.98
C THR A 331 -11.24 -17.43 22.13
N ASP A 332 -12.55 -17.62 22.32
CA ASP A 332 -13.08 -18.69 23.15
C ASP A 332 -13.11 -19.99 22.35
N VAL A 333 -12.07 -20.79 22.52
CA VAL A 333 -11.88 -22.07 21.80
C VAL A 333 -13.04 -23.05 22.03
N GLU A 334 -13.75 -22.97 23.15
CA GLU A 334 -14.90 -23.84 23.44
C GLU A 334 -16.13 -23.52 22.55
N LYS A 335 -16.19 -22.28 22.02
CA LYS A 335 -17.25 -21.81 21.12
C LYS A 335 -16.85 -21.86 19.65
N VAL A 336 -15.64 -22.33 19.33
CA VAL A 336 -15.08 -22.32 17.97
C VAL A 336 -14.60 -23.71 17.59
N SER A 337 -14.83 -24.08 16.34
CA SER A 337 -14.39 -25.34 15.75
C SER A 337 -13.12 -25.15 14.91
N LEU A 338 -12.32 -26.21 14.77
CA LEU A 338 -11.11 -26.18 13.94
C LEU A 338 -11.35 -25.78 12.47
N PRO A 339 -12.47 -26.18 11.81
CA PRO A 339 -12.84 -25.66 10.49
C PRO A 339 -12.93 -24.13 10.42
N GLU A 340 -13.58 -23.48 11.39
CA GLU A 340 -13.72 -22.01 11.42
C GLU A 340 -12.36 -21.32 11.59
N VAL A 341 -11.49 -21.84 12.46
CA VAL A 341 -10.11 -21.35 12.59
C VAL A 341 -9.34 -21.53 11.29
N SER A 342 -9.46 -22.69 10.64
CA SER A 342 -8.77 -22.97 9.39
C SER A 342 -9.23 -22.05 8.25
N SER A 343 -10.53 -21.70 8.21
CA SER A 343 -11.07 -20.72 7.26
C SER A 343 -10.52 -19.30 7.50
N PHE A 344 -10.35 -18.90 8.75
CA PHE A 344 -9.69 -17.63 9.09
C PHE A 344 -8.22 -17.63 8.64
N LEU A 345 -7.46 -18.70 8.95
CA LEU A 345 -6.06 -18.84 8.57
C LEU A 345 -5.87 -18.82 7.04
N LEU A 346 -6.81 -19.36 6.27
CA LEU A 346 -6.79 -19.32 4.81
C LEU A 346 -6.86 -17.89 4.24
N SER A 347 -7.45 -16.95 5.00
CA SER A 347 -7.57 -15.55 4.59
C SER A 347 -6.30 -14.74 4.83
N LEU A 348 -5.33 -15.29 5.58
CA LEU A 348 -4.01 -14.70 5.76
C LEU A 348 -3.12 -15.05 4.55
N ARG A 349 -2.30 -14.09 4.14
CA ARG A 349 -1.37 -14.27 3.00
C ARG A 349 -0.01 -14.72 3.52
N PRO A 350 0.46 -15.95 3.23
CA PRO A 350 1.79 -16.41 3.64
C PRO A 350 2.92 -15.60 3.05
N GLU A 351 2.67 -14.89 1.94
CA GLU A 351 3.61 -14.00 1.27
C GLU A 351 3.69 -12.62 1.97
N GLU A 352 2.92 -12.40 3.05
CA GLU A 352 2.88 -11.14 3.80
C GLU A 352 2.94 -11.30 5.32
N SER A 353 2.42 -12.39 5.90
CA SER A 353 2.25 -12.51 7.35
C SER A 353 2.52 -13.90 7.93
N LEU A 354 1.86 -14.96 7.44
CA LEU A 354 1.88 -16.30 8.04
C LEU A 354 2.83 -17.26 7.32
N ARG A 355 4.12 -17.23 7.68
CA ARG A 355 5.16 -18.14 7.13
C ARG A 355 5.83 -18.97 8.24
N ARG A 356 6.16 -20.25 7.95
CA ARG A 356 6.61 -21.27 8.91
C ARG A 356 7.90 -20.98 9.70
N ASP A 357 8.73 -20.08 9.21
CA ASP A 357 10.01 -19.66 9.82
C ASP A 357 9.91 -18.40 10.68
N THR A 358 8.69 -17.93 10.95
CA THR A 358 8.43 -16.69 11.70
C THR A 358 8.06 -16.95 13.15
N LEU A 359 8.31 -15.96 14.03
CA LEU A 359 7.90 -16.04 15.43
C LEU A 359 6.38 -16.19 15.57
N LEU A 360 5.62 -15.55 14.68
CA LEU A 360 4.15 -15.63 14.65
C LEU A 360 3.65 -17.06 14.38
N TRP A 361 4.30 -17.81 13.49
CA TRP A 361 3.97 -19.22 13.27
C TRP A 361 4.23 -20.06 14.52
N MET A 362 5.35 -19.83 15.19
CA MET A 362 5.67 -20.53 16.44
C MET A 362 4.69 -20.19 17.57
N GLU A 363 4.23 -18.94 17.66
CA GLU A 363 3.15 -18.54 18.57
C GLU A 363 1.85 -19.29 18.27
N LEU A 364 1.47 -19.40 16.99
CA LEU A 364 0.29 -20.16 16.56
C LEU A 364 0.38 -21.64 16.92
N CYS A 365 1.55 -22.27 16.71
CA CYS A 365 1.75 -23.67 17.11
C CYS A 365 1.63 -23.86 18.63
N ARG A 366 2.17 -22.94 19.45
CA ARG A 366 1.98 -23.01 20.92
C ARG A 366 0.51 -22.86 21.31
N TRP A 367 -0.20 -21.93 20.68
CA TRP A 367 -1.62 -21.72 20.93
C TRP A 367 -2.46 -22.97 20.62
N PHE A 368 -2.22 -23.64 19.50
CA PHE A 368 -2.86 -24.92 19.19
C PHE A 368 -2.49 -26.02 20.20
N GLN A 369 -1.21 -26.11 20.60
CA GLN A 369 -0.74 -27.09 21.58
C GLN A 369 -1.45 -26.94 22.93
N GLU A 370 -1.64 -25.70 23.39
CA GLU A 370 -2.28 -25.39 24.69
C GLU A 370 -3.80 -25.63 24.67
N ASN A 371 -4.45 -25.44 23.52
CA ASN A 371 -5.91 -25.47 23.40
C ASN A 371 -6.47 -26.72 22.69
N ASP A 372 -5.62 -27.66 22.28
CA ASP A 372 -6.00 -28.82 21.45
C ASP A 372 -7.24 -29.58 21.95
N ARG A 373 -7.41 -29.75 23.26
CA ARG A 373 -8.56 -30.50 23.82
C ARG A 373 -9.82 -29.68 24.07
N CYS A 374 -9.75 -28.36 23.89
CA CYS A 374 -10.79 -27.42 24.28
C CYS A 374 -11.66 -26.95 23.10
N PHE A 375 -11.28 -27.26 21.85
CA PHE A 375 -12.07 -26.88 20.68
C PHE A 375 -13.44 -27.54 20.64
N ARG A 376 -14.44 -26.81 20.14
CA ARG A 376 -15.79 -27.34 19.89
C ARG A 376 -15.72 -28.48 18.87
N LYS A 377 -16.20 -29.67 19.26
CA LYS A 377 -16.29 -30.84 18.37
C LYS A 377 -17.26 -30.54 17.22
N SER A 378 -16.85 -30.84 15.99
CA SER A 378 -17.75 -30.80 14.83
C SER A 378 -18.71 -31.99 14.86
N VAL A 379 -19.91 -31.81 14.31
CA VAL A 379 -21.03 -32.79 14.30
C VAL A 379 -20.68 -34.13 13.62
N THR A 380 -19.51 -34.25 12.97
CA THR A 380 -19.10 -35.40 12.15
C THR A 380 -18.10 -36.36 12.79
N SER A 381 -17.71 -36.20 14.06
CA SER A 381 -16.69 -37.07 14.70
C SER A 381 -17.27 -37.98 15.80
N ASP A 382 -17.83 -39.12 15.41
CA ASP A 382 -18.34 -40.19 16.30
C ASP A 382 -17.25 -41.17 16.80
N PHE A 383 -15.98 -40.78 16.76
CA PHE A 383 -14.88 -41.60 17.30
C PHE A 383 -14.45 -41.09 18.67
N GLU A 384 -15.19 -41.49 19.71
CA GLU A 384 -14.58 -41.69 21.02
C GLU A 384 -13.64 -42.91 20.92
N HIS A 385 -12.59 -42.98 21.75
CA HIS A 385 -11.47 -43.94 21.80
C HIS A 385 -10.15 -43.45 21.15
N GLY A 386 -9.32 -42.74 21.94
CA GLY A 386 -7.87 -42.68 21.73
C GLY A 386 -7.16 -41.40 22.21
N GLU A 387 -5.92 -41.54 22.69
CA GLU A 387 -4.98 -40.50 23.16
C GLU A 387 -4.56 -39.45 22.08
N THR A 388 -5.19 -39.43 20.91
CA THR A 388 -4.81 -38.59 19.77
C THR A 388 -5.34 -37.17 19.88
N SER A 389 -4.53 -36.19 19.45
CA SER A 389 -4.88 -34.75 19.49
C SER A 389 -6.03 -34.42 18.54
N SER A 390 -6.91 -33.50 18.95
CA SER A 390 -8.07 -33.11 18.14
C SER A 390 -7.66 -32.46 16.81
N LEU A 391 -6.56 -31.69 16.83
CA LEU A 391 -5.96 -31.11 15.64
C LEU A 391 -5.52 -32.19 14.65
N CYS A 392 -4.88 -33.26 15.13
CA CYS A 392 -4.40 -34.35 14.28
C CYS A 392 -5.56 -35.16 13.68
N GLN A 393 -6.64 -35.38 14.45
CA GLN A 393 -7.87 -35.99 13.95
C GLN A 393 -8.53 -35.12 12.86
N TYR A 394 -8.61 -33.80 13.09
CA TYR A 394 -9.12 -32.86 12.10
C TYR A 394 -8.29 -32.87 10.81
N VAL A 395 -6.96 -32.81 10.91
CA VAL A 395 -6.07 -32.86 9.74
C VAL A 395 -6.21 -34.18 8.97
N ARG A 396 -6.33 -35.32 9.65
CA ARG A 396 -6.63 -36.61 8.97
C ARG A 396 -7.94 -36.57 8.21
N SER A 397 -9.00 -36.06 8.83
CA SER A 397 -10.30 -35.90 8.17
C SER A 397 -10.19 -34.94 6.98
N LEU A 398 -9.52 -33.81 7.14
CA LEU A 398 -9.32 -32.79 6.10
C LEU A 398 -8.57 -33.35 4.89
N VAL A 399 -7.48 -34.09 5.10
CA VAL A 399 -6.72 -34.76 4.02
C VAL A 399 -7.60 -35.82 3.33
N GLY A 400 -8.34 -36.61 4.12
CA GLY A 400 -9.26 -37.62 3.60
C GLY A 400 -10.37 -37.02 2.74
N GLU A 401 -11.07 -36.00 3.22
CA GLU A 401 -12.12 -35.29 2.48
C GLU A 401 -11.59 -34.62 1.21
N TYR A 402 -10.42 -33.97 1.30
CA TYR A 402 -9.81 -33.35 0.13
C TYR A 402 -9.53 -34.36 -0.99
N LEU A 403 -9.02 -35.55 -0.65
CA LEU A 403 -8.69 -36.61 -1.63
C LEU A 403 -9.89 -37.49 -2.04
N LYS A 404 -11.08 -37.30 -1.46
CA LYS A 404 -12.31 -37.96 -1.90
C LYS A 404 -12.81 -37.33 -3.21
N THR A 405 -13.29 -38.18 -4.12
CA THR A 405 -13.92 -37.76 -5.38
C THR A 405 -15.31 -38.39 -5.48
N PRO A 406 -16.38 -37.63 -5.80
CA PRO A 406 -17.70 -38.20 -6.04
C PRO A 406 -17.68 -39.15 -7.23
N ALA A 407 -18.42 -40.26 -7.14
CA ALA A 407 -18.37 -41.36 -8.11
C ALA A 407 -18.97 -41.03 -9.50
N SER A 408 -19.56 -39.83 -9.69
CA SER A 408 -20.44 -39.51 -10.82
C SER A 408 -19.89 -38.49 -11.83
N GLU A 409 -18.73 -37.87 -11.62
CA GLU A 409 -18.24 -36.84 -12.54
C GLU A 409 -17.39 -37.44 -13.67
N ARG A 410 -18.01 -37.63 -14.84
CA ARG A 410 -17.32 -37.96 -16.09
C ARG A 410 -16.67 -36.70 -16.70
N GLU A 411 -15.37 -36.82 -16.93
CA GLU A 411 -14.56 -36.27 -18.04
C GLU A 411 -14.45 -34.76 -18.32
N ASN A 412 -15.26 -33.87 -17.74
CA ASN A 412 -15.08 -32.41 -17.88
C ASN A 412 -14.92 -31.68 -16.52
N CYS A 413 -14.06 -32.19 -15.64
CA CYS A 413 -13.77 -31.50 -14.38
C CYS A 413 -12.82 -30.32 -14.61
N PHE A 414 -13.23 -29.13 -14.18
CA PHE A 414 -12.35 -27.96 -14.04
C PHE A 414 -11.19 -28.27 -13.08
N MET A 415 -10.12 -27.46 -13.16
CA MET A 415 -9.00 -27.56 -12.24
C MET A 415 -9.49 -27.30 -10.80
N PRO A 416 -9.17 -28.16 -9.80
CA PRO A 416 -9.52 -27.92 -8.40
C PRO A 416 -8.95 -26.60 -7.86
N ASP A 417 -9.63 -26.04 -6.85
CA ASP A 417 -9.23 -24.78 -6.22
C ASP A 417 -7.87 -24.90 -5.49
N TRP A 418 -6.93 -24.04 -5.88
CA TRP A 418 -5.61 -23.93 -5.27
C TRP A 418 -5.65 -23.52 -3.79
N PHE A 419 -6.69 -22.81 -3.36
CA PHE A 419 -6.85 -22.40 -1.97
C PHE A 419 -7.12 -23.60 -1.04
N GLU A 420 -7.84 -24.62 -1.51
CA GLU A 420 -8.06 -25.86 -0.75
C GLU A 420 -6.73 -26.60 -0.51
N ALA A 421 -5.93 -26.79 -1.56
CA ALA A 421 -4.61 -27.43 -1.45
C ALA A 421 -3.67 -26.65 -0.50
N LYS A 422 -3.72 -25.32 -0.55
CA LYS A 422 -2.97 -24.41 0.35
C LYS A 422 -3.43 -24.57 1.80
N LEU A 423 -4.74 -24.68 2.05
CA LEU A 423 -5.27 -24.92 3.38
C LEU A 423 -4.78 -26.25 3.94
N VAL A 424 -4.97 -27.34 3.18
CA VAL A 424 -4.60 -28.70 3.61
C VAL A 424 -3.11 -28.79 3.93
N SER A 425 -2.24 -28.28 3.04
CA SER A 425 -0.79 -28.25 3.28
C SER A 425 -0.41 -27.43 4.52
N THR A 426 -0.99 -26.24 4.69
CA THR A 426 -0.74 -25.39 5.87
C THR A 426 -1.13 -26.11 7.16
N MET A 427 -2.29 -26.78 7.18
CA MET A 427 -2.77 -27.51 8.35
C MET A 427 -1.94 -28.76 8.65
N ILE A 428 -1.46 -29.50 7.64
CA ILE A 428 -0.50 -30.62 7.81
C ILE A 428 0.76 -30.12 8.51
N LEU A 429 1.32 -29.01 8.05
CA LEU A 429 2.56 -28.45 8.61
C LEU A 429 2.37 -27.91 10.02
N LEU A 430 1.25 -27.22 10.29
CA LEU A 430 0.91 -26.76 11.64
C LEU A 430 0.79 -27.94 12.61
N ALA A 431 0.05 -29.00 12.24
CA ALA A 431 -0.09 -30.18 13.09
C ALA A 431 1.26 -30.89 13.32
N ALA A 432 2.11 -30.97 12.29
CA ALA A 432 3.44 -31.54 12.39
C ALA A 432 4.38 -30.76 13.32
N ASP A 433 4.36 -29.42 13.25
CA ASP A 433 5.17 -28.56 14.10
C ASP A 433 4.68 -28.55 15.55
N VAL A 434 3.36 -28.59 15.76
CA VAL A 434 2.74 -28.76 17.09
C VAL A 434 3.19 -30.09 17.72
N GLU A 435 3.22 -31.17 16.92
CA GLU A 435 3.69 -32.48 17.38
C GLU A 435 5.19 -32.45 17.73
N GLN A 436 6.00 -31.80 16.89
CA GLN A 436 7.42 -31.63 17.15
C GLN A 436 7.67 -30.86 18.45
N LEU A 437 6.90 -29.80 18.71
CA LEU A 437 6.96 -29.03 19.95
C LEU A 437 6.60 -29.89 21.15
N ARG A 438 5.50 -30.65 21.09
CA ARG A 438 5.08 -31.56 22.17
C ARG A 438 6.15 -32.57 22.53
N ASN A 439 6.81 -33.15 21.53
CA ASN A 439 7.85 -34.14 21.74
C ASN A 439 9.13 -33.55 22.34
N LYS A 440 9.54 -32.34 21.93
CA LYS A 440 10.68 -31.62 22.54
C LYS A 440 10.51 -31.39 24.04
N TYR A 441 9.30 -31.05 24.50
CA TYR A 441 9.03 -30.87 25.94
C TYR A 441 8.98 -32.18 26.73
N SER A 442 8.62 -33.29 26.10
CA SER A 442 8.53 -34.61 26.77
C SER A 442 9.89 -35.31 26.97
N GLY A 443 10.99 -34.76 26.45
CA GLY A 443 12.34 -35.33 26.61
C GLY A 443 12.60 -36.63 25.84
N LYS A 444 11.71 -37.04 24.92
CA LYS A 444 11.90 -38.23 24.08
C LYS A 444 12.96 -37.95 23.01
N SER A 445 14.07 -38.69 23.04
CA SER A 445 15.21 -38.52 22.12
C SER A 445 14.97 -39.08 20.70
N ASN A 446 14.02 -40.01 20.54
CA ASN A 446 13.56 -40.53 19.24
C ASN A 446 12.11 -40.12 19.00
N ILE A 447 11.89 -39.12 18.14
CA ILE A 447 10.54 -38.71 17.73
C ILE A 447 10.05 -39.70 16.68
N GLU A 448 9.09 -40.55 17.03
CA GLU A 448 8.35 -41.36 16.07
C GLU A 448 7.28 -40.50 15.40
N TRP A 449 7.42 -40.24 14.10
CA TRP A 449 6.55 -39.36 13.31
C TRP A 449 5.23 -40.04 12.88
N ILE A 450 4.62 -40.83 13.77
CA ILE A 450 3.46 -41.70 13.46
C ILE A 450 2.27 -40.89 12.92
N GLU A 451 1.97 -39.75 13.53
CA GLU A 451 0.86 -38.88 13.12
C GLU A 451 1.13 -38.24 11.75
N LEU A 452 2.34 -37.74 11.52
CA LEU A 452 2.76 -37.15 10.25
C LEU A 452 2.78 -38.19 9.12
N GLU A 453 3.22 -39.40 9.41
CA GLU A 453 3.12 -40.54 8.48
C GLU A 453 1.66 -40.81 8.11
N ALA A 454 0.77 -40.85 9.09
CA ALA A 454 -0.66 -41.05 8.86
C ALA A 454 -1.31 -39.93 8.02
N PHE A 455 -0.84 -38.68 8.14
CA PHE A 455 -1.31 -37.57 7.29
C PHE A 455 -0.85 -37.73 5.83
N LEU A 456 0.36 -38.23 5.62
CA LEU A 456 0.96 -38.36 4.28
C LEU A 456 0.53 -39.64 3.56
N ASN A 457 0.24 -40.73 4.27
CA ASN A 457 -0.09 -42.03 3.68
C ASN A 457 -1.22 -41.98 2.62
N PRO A 458 -2.37 -41.30 2.85
CA PRO A 458 -3.41 -41.17 1.82
C PRO A 458 -2.92 -40.50 0.52
N LEU A 459 -2.01 -39.53 0.64
CA LEU A 459 -1.40 -38.87 -0.51
C LEU A 459 -0.36 -39.79 -1.18
N LEU A 460 0.54 -40.39 -0.39
CA LEU A 460 1.57 -41.31 -0.88
C LEU A 460 0.98 -42.50 -1.62
N ASP A 461 -0.12 -43.08 -1.13
CA ASP A 461 -0.81 -44.20 -1.78
C ASP A 461 -1.31 -43.86 -3.18
N VAL A 462 -1.75 -42.63 -3.42
CA VAL A 462 -2.15 -42.15 -4.74
C VAL A 462 -0.91 -41.90 -5.60
N LEU A 463 0.07 -41.17 -5.07
CA LEU A 463 1.29 -40.79 -5.79
C LEU A 463 2.10 -42.02 -6.25
N MET A 464 2.20 -43.07 -5.42
CA MET A 464 2.88 -44.32 -5.76
C MET A 464 2.22 -45.06 -6.94
N LYS A 465 0.90 -44.90 -7.11
CA LYS A 465 0.11 -45.59 -8.15
C LYS A 465 -0.03 -44.78 -9.45
N LEU A 466 0.46 -43.54 -9.52
CA LEU A 466 0.29 -42.67 -10.69
C LEU A 466 0.93 -43.23 -11.98
N GLY A 467 2.15 -43.75 -11.89
CA GLY A 467 2.87 -44.33 -13.03
C GLY A 467 2.27 -45.64 -13.53
N SER A 468 1.72 -46.47 -12.63
CA SER A 468 1.27 -47.83 -12.93
C SER A 468 -0.24 -47.98 -13.16
N ASN A 469 -1.09 -47.08 -12.61
CA ASN A 469 -2.54 -47.18 -12.71
C ASN A 469 -3.14 -46.05 -13.55
N VAL A 470 -3.55 -46.39 -14.78
CA VAL A 470 -4.14 -45.44 -15.75
C VAL A 470 -5.57 -45.01 -15.36
N TYR A 471 -6.27 -45.75 -14.48
CA TYR A 471 -7.69 -45.53 -14.16
C TYR A 471 -7.94 -44.64 -12.93
N ILE A 472 -6.91 -43.99 -12.38
CA ILE A 472 -7.12 -43.04 -11.26
C ILE A 472 -7.90 -41.83 -11.80
N PRO A 473 -9.02 -41.43 -11.15
CA PRO A 473 -9.80 -40.26 -11.58
C PRO A 473 -8.94 -39.00 -11.70
N THR A 474 -9.07 -38.27 -12.80
CA THR A 474 -8.27 -37.06 -13.10
C THR A 474 -8.33 -36.03 -11.97
N LEU A 475 -9.51 -35.77 -11.41
CA LEU A 475 -9.69 -34.84 -10.28
C LEU A 475 -8.89 -35.26 -9.05
N LYS A 476 -8.82 -36.57 -8.76
CA LYS A 476 -8.05 -37.10 -7.63
C LYS A 476 -6.55 -36.89 -7.85
N THR A 477 -6.07 -37.17 -9.06
CA THR A 477 -4.69 -36.94 -9.47
C THR A 477 -4.32 -35.46 -9.37
N ASP A 478 -5.15 -34.59 -9.93
CA ASP A 478 -4.98 -33.14 -9.92
C ASP A 478 -4.88 -32.61 -8.48
N LYS A 479 -5.81 -33.00 -7.60
CA LYS A 479 -5.79 -32.64 -6.18
C LYS A 479 -4.53 -33.15 -5.46
N SER A 480 -4.12 -34.40 -5.69
CA SER A 480 -2.91 -34.97 -5.10
C SER A 480 -1.64 -34.23 -5.53
N LEU A 481 -1.54 -33.88 -6.82
CA LEU A 481 -0.39 -33.14 -7.36
C LEU A 481 -0.34 -31.68 -6.87
N GLN A 482 -1.49 -31.01 -6.73
CA GLN A 482 -1.54 -29.68 -6.10
C GLN A 482 -1.09 -29.71 -4.64
N LEU A 483 -1.54 -30.70 -3.86
CA LEU A 483 -1.14 -30.85 -2.46
C LEU A 483 0.36 -31.15 -2.35
N LEU A 484 0.89 -32.02 -3.22
CA LEU A 484 2.33 -32.28 -3.34
C LEU A 484 3.10 -30.99 -3.61
N LEU A 485 2.66 -30.19 -4.59
CA LEU A 485 3.32 -28.94 -4.93
C LEU A 485 3.36 -28.00 -3.73
N LYS A 486 2.24 -27.84 -3.02
CA LYS A 486 2.18 -26.96 -1.84
C LYS A 486 3.03 -27.43 -0.68
N LEU A 487 3.10 -28.74 -0.42
CA LEU A 487 4.01 -29.29 0.58
C LEU A 487 5.48 -29.05 0.22
N LEU A 488 5.87 -29.22 -1.06
CA LEU A 488 7.24 -29.00 -1.51
C LEU A 488 7.65 -27.51 -1.53
N GLN A 489 6.70 -26.60 -1.82
CA GLN A 489 6.92 -25.16 -1.81
C GLN A 489 7.17 -24.58 -0.40
N THR A 490 7.03 -25.38 0.65
CA THR A 490 7.25 -24.95 2.03
C THR A 490 8.75 -24.93 2.35
N ARG A 491 9.40 -23.77 2.17
CA ARG A 491 10.84 -23.60 2.44
C ARG A 491 11.10 -22.90 3.78
N SER A 492 12.06 -23.42 4.55
CA SER A 492 12.72 -22.68 5.64
C SER A 492 13.94 -21.95 5.07
N LEU A 493 13.91 -20.62 5.00
CA LEU A 493 15.03 -19.82 4.47
C LEU A 493 16.21 -19.68 5.46
N LYS A 494 15.98 -19.93 6.75
CA LYS A 494 16.93 -19.57 7.82
C LYS A 494 17.82 -20.69 8.36
N CYS A 495 17.52 -21.96 8.07
CA CYS A 495 18.39 -23.04 8.54
C CYS A 495 19.61 -23.17 7.62
N SER A 496 20.77 -22.69 8.08
CA SER A 496 22.06 -22.90 7.43
C SER A 496 22.42 -24.39 7.28
N ASN A 497 21.80 -25.28 8.05
CA ASN A 497 21.82 -26.74 7.88
C ASN A 497 20.40 -27.30 7.78
N THR A 498 20.06 -27.93 6.66
CA THR A 498 18.75 -28.57 6.43
C THR A 498 18.46 -29.78 7.33
N GLN A 499 19.46 -30.23 8.12
CA GLN A 499 19.32 -31.34 9.06
C GLN A 499 18.64 -30.97 10.39
N ASP A 500 18.52 -29.67 10.70
CA ASP A 500 17.95 -29.21 11.98
C ASP A 500 16.41 -29.19 11.99
N ASP A 501 15.76 -29.20 10.82
CA ASP A 501 14.30 -29.26 10.66
C ASP A 501 13.80 -30.71 10.50
N GLY A 502 13.51 -31.36 11.63
CA GLY A 502 13.04 -32.74 11.66
C GLY A 502 11.74 -33.00 10.88
N VAL A 503 10.82 -32.03 10.80
CA VAL A 503 9.54 -32.16 10.09
C VAL A 503 9.77 -32.14 8.58
N LEU A 504 10.49 -31.15 8.04
CA LEU A 504 10.80 -31.10 6.61
C LEU A 504 11.65 -32.28 6.17
N CYS A 505 12.63 -32.68 6.99
CA CYS A 505 13.46 -33.85 6.71
C CYS A 505 12.61 -35.13 6.59
N PHE A 506 11.61 -35.32 7.46
CA PHE A 506 10.69 -36.44 7.37
C PHE A 506 9.78 -36.36 6.13
N ILE A 507 9.13 -35.21 5.90
CA ILE A 507 8.26 -34.99 4.72
C ILE A 507 9.05 -35.27 3.44
N TRP A 508 10.25 -34.73 3.32
CA TRP A 508 11.08 -34.91 2.14
C TRP A 508 11.49 -36.37 1.95
N LYS A 509 11.92 -37.08 3.00
CA LYS A 509 12.24 -38.52 2.92
C LYS A 509 11.05 -39.35 2.46
N SER A 510 9.85 -39.08 2.98
CA SER A 510 8.62 -39.78 2.58
C SER A 510 8.25 -39.49 1.13
N LEU A 511 8.32 -38.23 0.70
CA LEU A 511 7.95 -37.79 -0.66
C LEU A 511 8.97 -38.18 -1.74
N VAL A 512 10.21 -38.53 -1.40
CA VAL A 512 11.19 -39.06 -2.37
C VAL A 512 10.78 -40.44 -2.90
N THR A 513 10.05 -41.23 -2.12
CA THR A 513 9.65 -42.60 -2.48
C THR A 513 8.82 -42.65 -3.78
N PRO A 514 7.75 -41.84 -3.96
CA PRO A 514 6.95 -41.84 -5.20
C PRO A 514 7.56 -41.14 -6.41
N VAL A 515 8.75 -40.53 -6.31
CA VAL A 515 9.30 -39.66 -7.37
C VAL A 515 9.36 -40.33 -8.74
N GLU A 516 9.74 -41.61 -8.84
CA GLU A 516 9.78 -42.32 -10.14
C GLU A 516 8.39 -42.46 -10.76
N SER A 517 7.40 -42.88 -9.97
CA SER A 517 6.01 -43.00 -10.40
C SER A 517 5.43 -41.65 -10.85
N ILE A 518 5.79 -40.57 -10.15
CA ILE A 518 5.41 -39.20 -10.52
C ILE A 518 6.09 -38.78 -11.84
N LEU A 519 7.40 -38.96 -11.97
CA LEU A 519 8.14 -38.58 -13.18
C LEU A 519 7.66 -39.35 -14.41
N GLU A 520 7.37 -40.65 -14.29
CA GLU A 520 6.77 -41.45 -15.36
C GLU A 520 5.39 -40.93 -15.77
N PHE A 521 4.54 -40.60 -14.79
CA PHE A 521 3.24 -40.01 -15.04
C PHE A 521 3.36 -38.64 -15.76
N LEU A 522 4.19 -37.73 -15.24
CA LEU A 522 4.41 -36.40 -15.84
C LEU A 522 4.96 -36.53 -17.27
N LEU A 523 5.91 -37.44 -17.50
CA LEU A 523 6.47 -37.68 -18.82
C LEU A 523 5.39 -38.15 -19.79
N ARG A 524 4.54 -39.11 -19.38
CA ARG A 524 3.42 -39.58 -20.21
C ARG A 524 2.45 -38.44 -20.53
N ARG A 525 2.02 -37.67 -19.53
CA ARG A 525 1.06 -36.57 -19.72
C ARG A 525 1.59 -35.47 -20.65
N LEU A 526 2.86 -35.10 -20.51
CA LEU A 526 3.47 -34.03 -21.30
C LEU A 526 3.86 -34.48 -22.72
N THR A 527 4.08 -35.78 -22.96
CA THR A 527 4.60 -36.27 -24.27
C THR A 527 3.62 -37.09 -25.10
N ALA A 528 2.66 -37.81 -24.50
CA ALA A 528 1.79 -38.77 -25.19
C ALA A 528 0.52 -38.17 -25.83
N ASN A 529 0.52 -36.86 -26.13
CA ASN A 529 -0.61 -36.13 -26.74
C ASN A 529 -1.95 -36.29 -25.96
N GLU A 530 -1.85 -36.35 -24.63
CA GLU A 530 -3.00 -36.47 -23.72
C GLU A 530 -3.61 -35.11 -23.34
N LEU A 531 -2.86 -34.00 -23.48
CA LEU A 531 -3.37 -32.63 -23.28
C LEU A 531 -3.98 -32.15 -24.60
N ARG A 532 -5.31 -32.00 -24.65
CA ARG A 532 -6.04 -31.76 -25.91
C ARG A 532 -6.86 -30.48 -25.93
N THR A 533 -7.22 -29.96 -24.75
CA THR A 533 -8.10 -28.81 -24.59
C THR A 533 -7.37 -27.61 -23.98
N VAL A 534 -7.94 -26.40 -24.10
CA VAL A 534 -7.40 -25.20 -23.45
C VAL A 534 -7.39 -25.35 -21.92
N GLY A 535 -8.39 -26.01 -21.34
CA GLY A 535 -8.44 -26.29 -19.89
C GLY A 535 -7.30 -27.19 -19.39
N ASP A 536 -6.68 -27.97 -20.28
CA ASP A 536 -5.52 -28.80 -19.94
C ASP A 536 -4.22 -28.00 -19.78
N LEU A 537 -4.18 -26.74 -20.23
CA LEU A 537 -3.01 -25.87 -20.02
C LEU A 537 -2.79 -25.58 -18.53
N HIS A 538 -3.85 -25.39 -17.74
CA HIS A 538 -3.72 -25.25 -16.28
C HIS A 538 -3.16 -26.50 -15.60
N ARG A 539 -3.41 -27.69 -16.17
CA ARG A 539 -2.78 -28.94 -15.72
C ARG A 539 -1.32 -29.01 -16.13
N CYS A 540 -1.00 -28.56 -17.34
CA CYS A 540 0.38 -28.41 -17.81
C CYS A 540 1.18 -27.50 -16.86
N ASP A 541 0.63 -26.35 -16.47
CA ASP A 541 1.26 -25.42 -15.53
C ASP A 541 1.55 -26.09 -14.18
N LEU A 542 0.59 -26.85 -13.63
CA LEU A 542 0.79 -27.63 -12.40
C LEU A 542 1.92 -28.67 -12.56
N TYR A 543 1.92 -29.43 -13.67
CA TYR A 543 2.91 -30.46 -13.95
C TYR A 543 4.32 -29.86 -14.07
N LEU A 544 4.45 -28.75 -14.77
CA LEU A 544 5.72 -28.05 -14.95
C LEU A 544 6.20 -27.39 -13.66
N ALA A 545 5.31 -26.81 -12.85
CA ALA A 545 5.65 -26.23 -11.56
C ALA A 545 6.17 -27.27 -10.54
N LEU A 546 5.79 -28.54 -10.69
CA LEU A 546 6.28 -29.64 -9.85
C LEU A 546 7.73 -30.04 -10.17
N ILE A 547 8.18 -29.92 -11.43
CA ILE A 547 9.49 -30.43 -11.85
C ILE A 547 10.63 -29.76 -11.04
N PRO A 548 10.74 -28.43 -10.94
CA PRO A 548 11.82 -27.80 -10.16
C PRO A 548 11.83 -28.20 -8.70
N GLU A 549 10.65 -28.38 -8.10
CA GLU A 549 10.53 -28.76 -6.68
C GLU A 549 10.90 -30.23 -6.46
N ILE A 550 10.59 -31.14 -7.40
CA ILE A 550 11.04 -32.54 -7.36
C ILE A 550 12.57 -32.61 -7.52
N VAL A 551 13.17 -31.83 -8.43
CA VAL A 551 14.63 -31.76 -8.57
C VAL A 551 15.27 -31.29 -7.28
N ASN A 552 14.73 -30.23 -6.67
CA ASN A 552 15.22 -29.72 -5.39
C ASN A 552 15.09 -30.76 -4.27
N LEU A 553 13.96 -31.49 -4.20
CA LEU A 553 13.75 -32.57 -3.25
C LEU A 553 14.83 -33.67 -3.37
N CYS A 554 15.13 -34.11 -4.60
CA CYS A 554 16.16 -35.12 -4.85
C CYS A 554 17.56 -34.63 -4.43
N LEU A 555 17.88 -33.35 -4.64
CA LEU A 555 19.16 -32.78 -4.22
C LEU A 555 19.31 -32.72 -2.69
N GLN A 556 18.21 -32.49 -1.95
CA GLN A 556 18.23 -32.34 -0.49
C GLN A 556 18.29 -33.65 0.29
N VAL A 557 17.57 -34.70 -0.16
CA VAL A 557 17.43 -35.97 0.58
C VAL A 557 18.50 -36.99 0.21
N GLY A 558 19.09 -36.89 -0.99
CA GLY A 558 20.23 -37.70 -1.40
C GLY A 558 20.28 -38.01 -2.91
N TRP A 559 21.49 -38.12 -3.45
CA TRP A 559 21.78 -38.20 -4.89
C TRP A 559 21.30 -39.48 -5.60
N LYS A 560 20.67 -40.42 -4.88
CA LYS A 560 20.29 -41.74 -5.40
C LYS A 560 19.25 -41.71 -6.53
N LYS A 561 18.34 -40.72 -6.54
CA LYS A 561 17.27 -40.58 -7.55
C LYS A 561 17.61 -39.59 -8.67
N ILE A 562 18.79 -38.97 -8.64
CA ILE A 562 19.26 -38.05 -9.69
C ILE A 562 19.34 -38.72 -11.08
N PRO A 563 19.75 -39.99 -11.24
CA PRO A 563 19.72 -40.66 -12.53
C PRO A 563 18.32 -40.71 -13.16
N SER A 564 17.28 -40.96 -12.36
CA SER A 564 15.88 -40.98 -12.82
C SER A 564 15.44 -39.60 -13.30
N VAL A 565 15.84 -38.54 -12.59
CA VAL A 565 15.63 -37.14 -13.01
C VAL A 565 16.38 -36.84 -14.33
N LYS A 566 17.65 -37.26 -14.46
CA LYS A 566 18.43 -37.06 -15.70
C LYS A 566 17.76 -37.75 -16.90
N ASN A 567 17.29 -38.99 -16.72
CA ASN A 567 16.57 -39.72 -17.77
C ASN A 567 15.23 -39.07 -18.13
N PHE A 568 14.50 -38.55 -17.13
CA PHE A 568 13.28 -37.78 -17.35
C PHE A 568 13.55 -36.52 -18.18
N ILE A 569 14.52 -35.69 -17.77
CA ILE A 569 14.89 -34.45 -18.49
C ILE A 569 15.36 -34.76 -19.92
N LEU A 570 16.19 -35.79 -20.09
CA LEU A 570 16.63 -36.27 -21.41
C LEU A 570 15.43 -36.62 -22.32
N SER A 571 14.48 -37.38 -21.78
CA SER A 571 13.31 -37.87 -22.52
C SER A 571 12.33 -36.75 -22.85
N LEU A 572 12.05 -35.88 -21.88
CA LEU A 572 11.18 -34.71 -22.02
C LEU A 572 11.73 -33.72 -23.04
N THR A 573 13.03 -33.42 -22.98
CA THR A 573 13.70 -32.50 -23.92
C THR A 573 13.61 -33.03 -25.35
N ASN A 574 13.99 -34.29 -25.56
CA ASN A 574 13.96 -34.90 -26.89
C ASN A 574 12.54 -35.01 -27.46
N ALA A 575 11.54 -35.35 -26.63
CA ALA A 575 10.15 -35.39 -27.06
C ALA A 575 9.61 -34.00 -27.41
N SER A 576 9.91 -32.99 -26.59
CA SER A 576 9.47 -31.61 -26.81
C SER A 576 10.06 -31.01 -28.09
N ILE A 577 11.35 -31.25 -28.37
CA ILE A 577 12.00 -30.83 -29.62
C ILE A 577 11.33 -31.50 -30.82
N ARG A 578 11.08 -32.83 -30.77
CA ARG A 578 10.38 -33.53 -31.86
C ARG A 578 9.00 -32.96 -32.12
N ASN A 579 8.22 -32.71 -31.06
CA ASN A 579 6.87 -32.15 -31.15
C ASN A 579 6.84 -30.75 -31.78
N LEU A 580 7.88 -29.93 -31.57
CA LEU A 580 8.00 -28.60 -32.17
C LEU A 580 8.52 -28.64 -33.61
N GLN A 581 9.27 -29.68 -34.00
CA GLN A 581 9.80 -29.88 -35.36
C GLN A 581 8.81 -30.53 -36.33
N GLU A 582 7.76 -31.19 -35.84
CA GLU A 582 6.69 -31.74 -36.67
C GLU A 582 6.02 -30.62 -37.50
N ARG A 583 6.33 -30.57 -38.80
CA ARG A 583 5.64 -29.70 -39.77
C ARG A 583 4.32 -30.34 -40.18
N ASN A 584 3.21 -29.71 -39.83
CA ASN A 584 1.89 -30.13 -40.27
C ASN A 584 1.69 -29.68 -41.73
N CYS A 585 1.46 -30.64 -42.63
CA CYS A 585 1.15 -30.40 -44.04
C CYS A 585 -0.31 -29.98 -44.28
N GLU A 586 -1.14 -29.89 -43.24
CA GLU A 586 -2.56 -29.49 -43.36
C GLU A 586 -2.72 -27.96 -43.34
N GLU A 587 -3.60 -27.42 -44.19
CA GLU A 587 -3.84 -25.98 -44.33
C GLU A 587 -4.53 -25.34 -43.09
N GLU A 588 -5.25 -26.12 -42.29
CA GLU A 588 -5.92 -25.64 -41.05
C GLU A 588 -5.29 -26.20 -39.76
N PRO A 589 -4.97 -25.36 -38.76
CA PRO A 589 -4.36 -25.80 -37.50
C PRO A 589 -5.39 -26.44 -36.56
N LYS A 590 -5.17 -27.71 -36.16
CA LYS A 590 -5.99 -28.39 -35.14
C LYS A 590 -5.65 -27.89 -33.73
N LEU A 591 -6.67 -27.73 -32.87
CA LEU A 591 -6.50 -27.23 -31.49
C LEU A 591 -5.53 -28.09 -30.68
N ASN A 592 -5.65 -29.41 -30.74
CA ASN A 592 -4.80 -30.35 -30.00
C ASN A 592 -3.31 -30.22 -30.39
N GLU A 593 -3.01 -29.98 -31.68
CA GLU A 593 -1.65 -29.77 -32.17
C GLU A 593 -1.05 -28.46 -31.66
N GLN A 594 -1.85 -27.39 -31.59
CA GLN A 594 -1.40 -26.12 -31.03
C GLN A 594 -1.17 -26.22 -29.52
N ILE A 595 -2.05 -26.88 -28.77
CA ILE A 595 -1.87 -27.15 -27.33
C ILE A 595 -0.61 -28.00 -27.09
N LYS A 596 -0.35 -29.00 -27.94
CA LYS A 596 0.88 -29.81 -27.91
C LYS A 596 2.14 -28.95 -28.09
N LYS A 597 2.13 -27.96 -28.98
CA LYS A 597 3.24 -27.01 -29.17
C LYS A 597 3.45 -26.11 -27.95
N VAL A 598 2.37 -25.60 -27.36
CA VAL A 598 2.42 -24.78 -26.13
C VAL A 598 3.06 -25.58 -24.98
N ALA A 599 2.53 -26.78 -24.70
CA ALA A 599 3.03 -27.63 -23.63
C ALA A 599 4.50 -28.04 -23.85
N SER A 600 4.91 -28.29 -25.10
CA SER A 600 6.30 -28.64 -25.44
C SER A 600 7.26 -27.48 -25.22
N MET A 601 6.88 -26.25 -25.60
CA MET A 601 7.72 -25.07 -25.35
C MET A 601 7.81 -24.71 -23.87
N ALA A 602 6.70 -24.79 -23.13
CA ALA A 602 6.68 -24.63 -21.68
C ALA A 602 7.54 -25.70 -20.98
N SER A 603 7.54 -26.93 -21.48
CA SER A 603 8.41 -28.01 -20.98
C SER A 603 9.89 -27.71 -21.19
N LEU A 604 10.29 -27.22 -22.37
CA LEU A 604 11.67 -26.79 -22.63
C LEU A 604 12.06 -25.61 -21.73
N THR A 605 11.13 -24.70 -21.47
CA THR A 605 11.33 -23.56 -20.57
C THR A 605 11.61 -24.01 -19.15
N ALA A 606 10.79 -24.92 -18.61
CA ALA A 606 11.02 -25.50 -17.29
C ALA A 606 12.40 -26.19 -17.18
N VAL A 607 12.83 -26.90 -18.23
CA VAL A 607 14.18 -27.50 -18.29
C VAL A 607 15.27 -26.43 -18.24
N CYS A 608 15.16 -25.37 -19.05
CA CYS A 608 16.12 -24.26 -19.08
C CYS A 608 16.23 -23.57 -17.71
N GLU A 609 15.10 -23.29 -17.06
CA GLU A 609 15.09 -22.63 -15.74
C GLU A 609 15.71 -23.50 -14.64
N ILE A 610 15.48 -24.82 -14.68
CA ILE A 610 16.08 -25.76 -13.71
C ILE A 610 17.60 -25.75 -13.86
N MET A 611 18.09 -25.76 -15.10
CA MET A 611 19.52 -25.75 -15.39
C MET A 611 20.19 -24.45 -14.92
N ASP A 612 19.56 -23.30 -15.19
CA ASP A 612 20.07 -21.98 -14.77
C ASP A 612 20.10 -21.81 -13.24
N ARG A 613 19.09 -22.35 -12.52
CA ARG A 613 18.96 -22.18 -11.07
C ARG A 613 19.74 -23.21 -10.22
N LYS A 614 20.16 -24.35 -10.79
CA LYS A 614 20.73 -25.50 -10.06
C LYS A 614 21.92 -26.13 -10.79
N PRO A 615 23.06 -25.42 -10.91
CA PRO A 615 24.25 -25.96 -11.57
C PRO A 615 24.83 -27.20 -10.87
N GLU A 616 24.56 -27.38 -9.57
CA GLU A 616 25.08 -28.49 -8.77
C GLU A 616 24.56 -29.86 -9.22
N ALA A 617 23.45 -29.91 -9.95
CA ALA A 617 22.87 -31.16 -10.45
C ALA A 617 23.65 -31.77 -11.65
N HIS A 618 24.65 -31.05 -12.20
CA HIS A 618 25.41 -31.43 -13.39
C HIS A 618 24.49 -31.89 -14.55
N LEU A 619 23.42 -31.13 -14.79
CA LEU A 619 22.45 -31.40 -15.87
C LEU A 619 22.95 -30.88 -17.23
N GLU A 620 23.90 -29.94 -17.24
CA GLU A 620 24.46 -29.35 -18.47
C GLU A 620 25.23 -30.33 -19.35
N SER A 621 25.75 -31.42 -18.78
CA SER A 621 26.53 -32.42 -19.51
C SER A 621 25.68 -33.44 -20.30
N LEU A 622 24.36 -33.25 -20.38
CA LEU A 622 23.43 -34.16 -21.05
C LEU A 622 23.41 -33.90 -22.57
N PRO A 623 23.50 -34.91 -23.45
CA PRO A 623 23.49 -34.72 -24.91
C PRO A 623 22.24 -34.01 -25.45
N SER A 624 21.09 -34.12 -24.77
CA SER A 624 19.87 -33.40 -25.15
C SER A 624 19.96 -31.89 -24.94
N VAL A 625 20.86 -31.42 -24.08
CA VAL A 625 21.11 -30.00 -23.85
C VAL A 625 21.78 -29.40 -25.08
N ASP A 626 22.73 -30.10 -25.70
CA ASP A 626 23.34 -29.63 -26.94
C ASP A 626 22.33 -29.63 -28.10
N ALA A 627 21.46 -30.64 -28.14
CA ALA A 627 20.34 -30.65 -29.09
C ALA A 627 19.37 -29.48 -28.85
N LEU A 628 19.07 -29.15 -27.59
CA LEU A 628 18.23 -28.01 -27.20
C LEU A 628 18.88 -26.66 -27.59
N LYS A 629 20.16 -26.47 -27.25
CA LYS A 629 20.95 -25.28 -27.62
C LYS A 629 20.93 -25.08 -29.13
N ARG A 630 21.19 -26.14 -29.92
CA ARG A 630 21.12 -26.10 -31.39
C ARG A 630 19.71 -25.76 -31.87
N PHE A 631 18.68 -26.43 -31.34
CA PHE A 631 17.30 -26.21 -31.75
C PHE A 631 16.86 -24.76 -31.58
N ILE A 632 17.01 -24.18 -30.38
CA ILE A 632 16.58 -22.80 -30.12
C ILE A 632 17.47 -21.80 -30.87
N PHE A 633 18.77 -22.06 -31.03
CA PHE A 633 19.68 -21.17 -31.77
C PHE A 633 19.28 -21.02 -33.25
N PHE A 634 18.80 -22.10 -33.88
CA PHE A 634 18.35 -22.11 -35.28
C PHE A 634 16.84 -21.86 -35.47
N SER A 635 16.06 -21.70 -34.41
CA SER A 635 14.63 -21.45 -34.49
C SER A 635 14.31 -20.05 -35.04
N GLN A 636 13.09 -19.88 -35.58
CA GLN A 636 12.50 -18.57 -35.85
C GLN A 636 11.78 -18.10 -34.58
N TYR A 637 12.07 -16.87 -34.14
CA TYR A 637 11.50 -16.30 -32.92
C TYR A 637 10.20 -15.55 -33.25
N ASN A 638 9.26 -15.50 -32.29
CA ASN A 638 7.95 -14.86 -32.43
C ASN A 638 7.01 -15.49 -33.46
N GLU A 639 7.26 -16.73 -33.90
CA GLU A 639 6.32 -17.42 -34.78
C GLU A 639 4.98 -17.61 -34.04
N VAL A 640 3.97 -16.82 -34.44
CA VAL A 640 2.68 -16.73 -33.75
C VAL A 640 1.89 -18.02 -33.96
N LEU A 641 1.42 -18.64 -32.86
CA LEU A 641 0.50 -19.78 -32.93
C LEU A 641 -0.78 -19.36 -33.66
N LYS A 642 -1.07 -20.01 -34.79
CA LYS A 642 -2.28 -19.75 -35.57
C LYS A 642 -3.52 -20.11 -34.75
N LYS A 643 -4.54 -19.23 -34.75
CA LYS A 643 -5.82 -19.47 -34.07
C LYS A 643 -6.54 -20.66 -34.74
N PRO A 644 -6.97 -21.69 -33.98
CA PRO A 644 -7.77 -22.81 -34.52
C PRO A 644 -9.17 -22.37 -34.97
N SER A 645 -9.71 -23.01 -36.01
CA SER A 645 -10.98 -22.66 -36.67
C SER A 645 -12.26 -22.95 -35.87
N TYR A 646 -12.22 -23.73 -34.77
CA TYR A 646 -13.41 -24.26 -34.07
C TYR A 646 -13.82 -23.54 -32.76
N VAL A 647 -13.34 -22.34 -32.47
CA VAL A 647 -13.55 -21.73 -31.12
C VAL A 647 -14.94 -21.08 -30.93
N GLU A 648 -15.77 -20.92 -31.96
CA GLU A 648 -16.95 -20.03 -31.88
C GLU A 648 -18.34 -20.68 -31.67
N GLU A 649 -18.50 -22.00 -31.60
CA GLU A 649 -19.86 -22.57 -31.44
C GLU A 649 -19.98 -23.66 -30.37
N LYS A 650 -20.78 -23.34 -29.34
CA LYS A 650 -21.43 -24.22 -28.32
C LYS A 650 -20.79 -24.30 -26.92
N SER A 651 -20.79 -23.21 -26.16
CA SER A 651 -20.91 -23.29 -24.69
C SER A 651 -21.48 -22.00 -24.07
N SER A 652 -22.81 -21.82 -24.18
CA SER A 652 -23.58 -20.69 -23.62
C SER A 652 -23.66 -20.64 -22.08
N LEU A 653 -22.67 -21.18 -21.36
CA LEU A 653 -22.59 -21.20 -19.89
C LEU A 653 -21.19 -20.84 -19.35
N CYS A 654 -20.23 -20.49 -20.22
CA CYS A 654 -18.81 -20.37 -19.85
C CYS A 654 -18.19 -19.02 -20.27
N GLU A 655 -18.94 -17.92 -20.21
CA GLU A 655 -18.46 -16.61 -20.70
C GLU A 655 -17.66 -15.78 -19.67
N GLU A 656 -17.69 -16.10 -18.38
CA GLU A 656 -17.00 -15.25 -17.37
C GLU A 656 -15.48 -15.47 -17.27
N THR A 657 -14.91 -16.56 -17.80
CA THR A 657 -13.45 -16.81 -17.76
C THR A 657 -12.78 -16.95 -19.13
N THR A 658 -13.53 -16.95 -20.24
CA THR A 658 -13.00 -17.33 -21.57
C THR A 658 -12.93 -16.21 -22.61
N SER A 659 -13.46 -15.01 -22.33
CA SER A 659 -13.44 -13.87 -23.27
C SER A 659 -12.05 -13.24 -23.52
N GLN A 660 -10.95 -13.80 -22.96
CA GLN A 660 -9.55 -13.40 -23.23
C GLN A 660 -8.64 -14.56 -23.72
N GLY A 661 -9.20 -15.70 -24.15
CA GLY A 661 -8.53 -17.01 -24.13
C GLY A 661 -7.27 -17.22 -25.00
N TRP A 662 -7.29 -16.93 -26.31
CA TRP A 662 -6.17 -17.35 -27.19
C TRP A 662 -4.97 -16.39 -27.16
N GLY A 663 -5.21 -15.08 -27.05
CA GLY A 663 -4.13 -14.09 -27.01
C GLY A 663 -3.18 -14.28 -25.83
N LYS A 664 -3.72 -14.67 -24.66
CA LYS A 664 -2.91 -15.03 -23.48
C LYS A 664 -2.04 -16.27 -23.70
N ILE A 665 -2.56 -17.27 -24.40
CA ILE A 665 -1.83 -18.50 -24.72
C ILE A 665 -0.68 -18.21 -25.68
N VAL A 666 -0.93 -17.39 -26.71
CA VAL A 666 0.10 -16.92 -27.64
C VAL A 666 1.17 -16.13 -26.89
N ALA A 667 0.78 -15.21 -26.01
CA ALA A 667 1.71 -14.44 -25.20
C ALA A 667 2.59 -15.33 -24.30
N HIS A 668 2.00 -16.30 -23.60
CA HIS A 668 2.77 -17.27 -22.81
C HIS A 668 3.74 -18.07 -23.68
N TYR A 669 3.30 -18.56 -24.83
CA TYR A 669 4.17 -19.30 -25.75
C TYR A 669 5.36 -18.49 -26.23
N VAL A 670 5.14 -17.22 -26.59
CA VAL A 670 6.23 -16.30 -26.98
C VAL A 670 7.13 -16.04 -25.76
N CYS A 671 6.59 -15.76 -24.58
CA CYS A 671 7.35 -15.57 -23.36
C CYS A 671 8.28 -16.77 -23.06
N ASP A 672 7.78 -18.00 -23.20
CA ASP A 672 8.54 -19.24 -23.02
C ASP A 672 9.71 -19.37 -24.01
N GLN A 673 9.51 -18.99 -25.28
CA GLN A 673 10.61 -18.92 -26.26
C GLN A 673 11.72 -17.98 -25.79
N TRP A 674 11.37 -16.81 -25.23
CA TRP A 674 12.32 -15.83 -24.73
C TRP A 674 13.07 -16.30 -23.47
N ILE A 675 12.41 -17.03 -22.57
CA ILE A 675 13.07 -17.64 -21.41
C ILE A 675 14.10 -18.69 -21.85
N CYS A 676 13.74 -19.52 -22.82
CA CYS A 676 14.65 -20.50 -23.42
C CYS A 676 15.86 -19.82 -24.11
N LEU A 677 15.62 -18.72 -24.82
CA LEU A 677 16.67 -17.94 -25.47
C LEU A 677 17.60 -17.27 -24.45
N ARG A 678 17.08 -16.75 -23.34
CA ARG A 678 17.87 -16.18 -22.23
C ARG A 678 18.90 -17.17 -21.71
N PHE A 679 18.47 -18.41 -21.48
CA PHE A 679 19.36 -19.49 -21.03
C PHE A 679 20.53 -19.72 -21.99
N ILE A 680 20.26 -19.71 -23.30
CA ILE A 680 21.32 -19.86 -24.31
C ILE A 680 22.20 -18.62 -24.37
N LEU A 681 21.62 -17.40 -24.31
CA LEU A 681 22.33 -16.12 -24.28
C LEU A 681 23.38 -16.06 -23.15
N ASN A 682 23.04 -16.59 -21.97
CA ASN A 682 23.97 -16.69 -20.86
C ASN A 682 25.08 -17.76 -21.07
N SER A 683 24.83 -18.75 -21.93
CA SER A 683 25.75 -19.86 -22.25
C SER A 683 26.65 -19.60 -23.47
N PHE A 684 26.59 -18.43 -24.12
CA PHE A 684 27.42 -18.12 -25.30
C PHE A 684 28.94 -18.08 -25.05
N PRO A 685 29.45 -17.58 -23.89
CA PRO A 685 30.88 -17.55 -23.66
C PRO A 685 31.53 -18.94 -23.72
N THR A 686 30.81 -19.97 -23.26
CA THR A 686 31.24 -21.38 -23.30
C THR A 686 31.13 -21.99 -24.71
N LEU A 687 30.08 -21.64 -25.47
CA LEU A 687 29.92 -22.11 -26.86
C LEU A 687 30.99 -21.54 -27.82
N ALA A 688 31.50 -20.34 -27.55
CA ALA A 688 32.56 -19.73 -28.36
C ALA A 688 33.91 -20.45 -28.21
N GLN A 689 34.21 -21.03 -27.04
CA GLN A 689 35.44 -21.78 -26.78
C GLN A 689 35.47 -23.18 -27.43
N GLU A 690 34.31 -23.83 -27.62
CA GLU A 690 34.25 -25.18 -28.22
C GLU A 690 34.43 -25.20 -29.75
N TYR A 691 34.33 -24.06 -30.42
CA TYR A 691 34.24 -23.96 -31.89
C TYR A 691 35.27 -23.01 -32.53
N GLU A 692 36.43 -22.78 -31.88
CA GLU A 692 37.52 -21.88 -32.34
C GLU A 692 38.19 -22.23 -33.69
N GLY A 693 37.62 -23.13 -34.50
CA GLY A 693 38.19 -23.60 -35.77
C GLY A 693 37.76 -22.85 -37.04
N THR A 694 36.75 -21.96 -37.05
CA THR A 694 36.29 -21.32 -38.30
C THR A 694 35.94 -19.83 -38.15
N SER A 695 36.68 -18.98 -38.87
CA SER A 695 36.54 -17.51 -38.94
C SER A 695 35.14 -17.03 -39.41
N GLU A 696 34.37 -17.87 -40.09
CA GLU A 696 33.01 -17.53 -40.58
C GLU A 696 31.94 -17.42 -39.46
N PHE A 697 32.17 -17.98 -38.27
CA PHE A 697 31.17 -17.98 -37.18
C PHE A 697 31.01 -16.60 -36.49
N SER A 698 32.03 -15.73 -36.54
CA SER A 698 32.07 -14.41 -35.88
C SER A 698 31.16 -13.37 -36.56
N LEU A 699 31.16 -13.29 -37.90
CA LEU A 699 30.28 -12.40 -38.66
C LEU A 699 28.81 -12.87 -38.62
N CYS A 700 28.60 -14.20 -38.60
CA CYS A 700 27.28 -14.81 -38.45
C CYS A 700 26.64 -14.48 -37.09
N THR A 701 27.44 -14.30 -36.02
CA THR A 701 26.93 -14.00 -34.68
C THR A 701 26.42 -12.58 -34.52
N VAL A 702 27.02 -11.57 -35.16
CA VAL A 702 26.55 -10.17 -35.09
C VAL A 702 25.26 -9.98 -35.89
N GLU A 703 25.20 -10.48 -37.12
CA GLU A 703 23.99 -10.44 -37.95
C GLU A 703 22.81 -11.18 -37.28
N ARG A 704 23.10 -12.33 -36.66
CA ARG A 704 22.09 -13.08 -35.91
C ARG A 704 21.66 -12.34 -34.64
N SER A 705 22.59 -11.73 -33.90
CA SER A 705 22.25 -10.92 -32.72
C SER A 705 21.35 -9.75 -33.11
N ARG A 706 21.59 -9.11 -34.26
CA ARG A 706 20.72 -8.04 -34.79
C ARG A 706 19.29 -8.55 -35.02
N LYS A 707 19.14 -9.68 -35.72
CA LYS A 707 17.82 -10.30 -35.96
C LYS A 707 17.12 -10.69 -34.66
N ILE A 708 17.86 -11.19 -33.67
CA ILE A 708 17.29 -11.50 -32.35
C ILE A 708 16.80 -10.22 -31.68
N LEU A 709 17.55 -9.12 -31.73
CA LEU A 709 17.12 -7.84 -31.14
C LEU A 709 15.89 -7.27 -31.86
N GLU A 710 15.80 -7.37 -33.19
CA GLU A 710 14.59 -7.00 -33.96
C GLU A 710 13.37 -7.80 -33.48
N SER A 711 13.51 -9.13 -33.35
CA SER A 711 12.46 -9.97 -32.76
C SER A 711 12.16 -9.59 -31.31
N ALA A 712 13.13 -9.12 -30.51
CA ALA A 712 12.88 -8.68 -29.14
C ALA A 712 11.94 -7.46 -29.11
N LEU A 713 12.12 -6.52 -30.03
CA LEU A 713 11.25 -5.35 -30.15
C LEU A 713 9.83 -5.74 -30.55
N GLU A 714 9.67 -6.63 -31.52
CA GLU A 714 8.37 -7.19 -31.89
C GLU A 714 7.70 -7.88 -30.69
N ALA A 715 8.43 -8.69 -29.94
CA ALA A 715 7.90 -9.40 -28.77
C ALA A 715 7.39 -8.43 -27.69
N LEU A 716 8.12 -7.34 -27.44
CA LEU A 716 7.71 -6.30 -26.50
C LEU A 716 6.41 -5.59 -26.90
N THR A 717 6.03 -5.59 -28.19
CA THR A 717 4.74 -5.06 -28.65
C THR A 717 3.58 -6.05 -28.51
N ILE A 718 3.88 -7.36 -28.47
CA ILE A 718 2.88 -8.44 -28.40
C ILE A 718 2.61 -8.85 -26.95
N LEU A 719 3.65 -8.88 -26.11
CA LEU A 719 3.56 -9.40 -24.75
C LEU A 719 2.83 -8.44 -23.80
N PRO A 720 2.00 -8.95 -22.87
CA PRO A 720 1.50 -8.14 -21.78
C PRO A 720 2.66 -7.72 -20.87
N SER A 721 2.50 -6.57 -20.20
CA SER A 721 3.56 -5.98 -19.38
C SER A 721 4.06 -6.86 -18.23
N GLU A 722 3.33 -7.92 -17.89
CA GLU A 722 3.71 -8.91 -16.86
C GLU A 722 4.77 -9.91 -17.34
N GLN A 723 4.90 -10.12 -18.66
CA GLN A 723 5.69 -11.19 -19.27
C GLN A 723 6.92 -10.67 -20.03
N VAL A 724 7.22 -9.38 -19.93
CA VAL A 724 8.32 -8.73 -20.68
C VAL A 724 9.71 -8.97 -20.06
N LEU A 725 9.77 -9.41 -18.80
CA LEU A 725 11.02 -9.55 -18.04
C LEU A 725 12.08 -10.43 -18.74
N PRO A 726 11.74 -11.61 -19.31
CA PRO A 726 12.72 -12.45 -20.02
C PRO A 726 13.31 -11.76 -21.25
N VAL A 727 12.52 -10.91 -21.92
CA VAL A 727 12.99 -10.14 -23.09
C VAL A 727 14.02 -9.09 -22.66
N PHE A 728 13.79 -8.39 -21.56
CA PHE A 728 14.77 -7.44 -21.00
C PHE A 728 16.07 -8.14 -20.57
N ASP A 729 15.98 -9.34 -19.98
CA ASP A 729 17.17 -10.12 -19.64
C ASP A 729 17.97 -10.53 -20.90
N CYS A 730 17.31 -10.86 -22.01
CA CYS A 730 17.97 -11.12 -23.29
C CYS A 730 18.64 -9.85 -23.85
N MET A 731 17.97 -8.70 -23.78
CA MET A 731 18.50 -7.41 -24.23
C MET A 731 19.78 -7.03 -23.47
N LYS A 732 19.90 -7.40 -22.18
CA LYS A 732 21.14 -7.24 -21.40
C LYS A 732 22.37 -7.84 -22.07
N VAL A 733 22.22 -8.97 -22.76
CA VAL A 733 23.35 -9.65 -23.44
C VAL A 733 23.53 -9.14 -24.86
N LEU A 734 22.45 -8.74 -25.53
CA LEU A 734 22.44 -8.37 -26.96
C LEU A 734 22.88 -6.92 -27.20
N VAL A 735 22.37 -5.98 -26.40
CA VAL A 735 22.60 -4.54 -26.60
C VAL A 735 24.08 -4.15 -26.54
N PRO A 736 24.88 -4.60 -25.53
CA PRO A 736 26.31 -4.26 -25.49
C PRO A 736 27.06 -4.66 -26.77
N LYS A 737 26.72 -5.82 -27.35
CA LYS A 737 27.36 -6.37 -28.57
C LYS A 737 26.98 -5.64 -29.85
N LEU A 738 25.82 -4.98 -29.88
CA LEU A 738 25.24 -4.40 -31.09
C LEU A 738 25.36 -2.89 -31.15
N LEU A 739 25.69 -2.22 -30.05
CA LEU A 739 25.66 -0.76 -29.98
C LEU A 739 26.55 -0.09 -31.04
N ASP A 740 27.75 -0.63 -31.30
CA ASP A 740 28.66 -0.13 -32.33
C ASP A 740 28.19 -0.41 -33.77
N SER A 741 27.49 -1.53 -33.99
CA SER A 741 27.15 -2.02 -35.34
C SER A 741 25.71 -1.72 -35.77
N ALA A 742 24.82 -1.40 -34.84
CA ALA A 742 23.39 -1.18 -35.04
C ALA A 742 22.80 -0.18 -34.02
N GLU A 743 23.43 0.99 -33.87
CA GLU A 743 23.06 2.02 -32.87
C GLU A 743 21.56 2.39 -32.89
N SER A 744 20.97 2.56 -34.09
CA SER A 744 19.55 2.93 -34.24
C SER A 744 18.58 1.90 -33.64
N LEU A 745 18.90 0.61 -33.77
CA LEU A 745 18.09 -0.48 -33.24
C LEU A 745 18.17 -0.54 -31.71
N CYS A 746 19.35 -0.27 -31.15
CA CYS A 746 19.51 -0.16 -29.70
C CYS A 746 18.76 1.04 -29.11
N ILE A 747 18.71 2.17 -29.82
CA ILE A 747 17.93 3.35 -29.41
C ILE A 747 16.43 3.03 -29.39
N GLU A 748 15.93 2.31 -30.40
CA GLU A 748 14.53 1.86 -30.43
C GLU A 748 14.21 0.93 -29.25
N ALA A 749 15.14 0.02 -28.89
CA ALA A 749 15.03 -0.81 -27.70
C ALA A 749 14.95 0.02 -26.41
N PHE A 750 15.76 1.06 -26.29
CA PHE A 750 15.72 1.98 -25.13
C PHE A 750 14.36 2.67 -25.00
N ASP A 751 13.81 3.15 -26.12
CA ASP A 751 12.52 3.85 -26.13
C ASP A 751 11.34 2.93 -25.80
N LEU A 752 11.28 1.75 -26.40
CA LEU A 752 10.21 0.80 -26.16
C LEU A 752 10.24 0.26 -24.72
N ALA A 753 11.42 -0.07 -24.23
CA ALA A 753 11.59 -0.52 -22.85
C ALA A 753 11.20 0.58 -21.84
N TRP A 754 11.56 1.85 -22.10
CA TRP A 754 11.14 2.96 -21.24
C TRP A 754 9.62 3.14 -21.23
N LYS A 755 8.95 3.07 -22.39
CA LYS A 755 7.47 3.16 -22.49
C LYS A 755 6.79 2.11 -21.62
N ILE A 756 7.30 0.89 -21.60
CA ILE A 756 6.78 -0.22 -20.77
C ILE A 756 7.02 0.03 -19.28
N ILE A 757 8.21 0.49 -18.87
CA ILE A 757 8.48 0.83 -17.46
C ILE A 757 7.61 1.98 -16.98
N SER A 758 7.42 3.00 -17.82
CA SER A 758 6.58 4.16 -17.51
C SER A 758 5.11 3.76 -17.34
N SER A 759 4.57 2.87 -18.18
CA SER A 759 3.20 2.38 -18.05
C SER A 759 3.01 1.48 -16.80
N LEU A 760 4.04 0.72 -16.42
CA LEU A 760 4.06 -0.11 -15.21
C LEU A 760 4.17 0.69 -13.90
N SER A 761 4.37 2.01 -13.94
CA SER A 761 4.61 2.85 -12.77
C SER A 761 3.54 2.72 -11.67
N ASN A 762 2.30 2.38 -12.00
CA ASN A 762 1.21 2.18 -11.04
C ASN A 762 1.07 0.74 -10.51
N THR A 763 1.74 -0.26 -11.09
CA THR A 763 1.60 -1.69 -10.75
C THR A 763 2.74 -2.17 -9.86
N GLN A 764 2.59 -2.04 -8.52
CA GLN A 764 3.71 -2.25 -7.57
C GLN A 764 4.38 -3.63 -7.63
N LEU A 765 3.64 -4.71 -7.88
CA LEU A 765 4.18 -6.09 -7.82
C LEU A 765 5.21 -6.37 -8.92
N ILE A 766 4.99 -5.81 -10.11
CA ILE A 766 5.73 -6.17 -11.33
C ILE A 766 6.69 -5.05 -11.76
N PHE A 767 6.40 -3.82 -11.36
CA PHE A 767 7.23 -2.65 -11.67
C PHE A 767 8.69 -2.82 -11.24
N TRP A 768 8.94 -3.31 -10.02
CA TRP A 768 10.29 -3.31 -9.45
C TRP A 768 11.23 -4.33 -10.10
N SER A 769 10.74 -5.52 -10.44
CA SER A 769 11.53 -6.53 -11.16
C SER A 769 11.89 -6.03 -12.56
N ASN A 770 10.92 -5.46 -13.27
CA ASN A 770 11.13 -4.90 -14.60
C ASN A 770 12.04 -3.66 -14.57
N LEU A 771 11.89 -2.76 -13.60
CA LEU A 771 12.79 -1.61 -13.45
C LEU A 771 14.24 -2.06 -13.22
N LYS A 772 14.47 -3.09 -12.38
CA LYS A 772 15.81 -3.65 -12.17
C LYS A 772 16.39 -4.23 -13.46
N ALA A 773 15.60 -4.97 -14.24
CA ALA A 773 16.05 -5.53 -15.53
C ALA A 773 16.35 -4.43 -16.55
N PHE A 774 15.47 -3.42 -16.66
CA PHE A 774 15.66 -2.24 -17.49
C PHE A 774 16.97 -1.49 -17.17
N VAL A 775 17.19 -1.22 -15.87
CA VAL A 775 18.42 -0.54 -15.42
C VAL A 775 19.66 -1.37 -15.75
N ARG A 776 19.61 -2.70 -15.60
CA ARG A 776 20.75 -3.59 -15.83
C ARG A 776 21.29 -3.60 -17.27
N PHE A 777 20.47 -3.30 -18.28
CA PHE A 777 20.95 -3.32 -19.67
C PHE A 777 21.23 -1.93 -20.25
N ILE A 778 20.50 -0.89 -19.84
CA ILE A 778 20.76 0.49 -20.31
C ILE A 778 21.97 1.08 -19.61
N PHE A 779 22.15 0.79 -18.32
CA PHE A 779 23.28 1.27 -17.52
C PHE A 779 24.37 0.20 -17.37
N ASP A 780 24.44 -0.73 -18.34
CA ASP A 780 25.56 -1.66 -18.44
C ASP A 780 26.87 -0.89 -18.71
N ALA A 781 27.97 -1.33 -18.11
CA ALA A 781 29.24 -0.60 -18.17
C ALA A 781 29.79 -0.48 -19.60
N GLU A 782 29.58 -1.48 -20.45
CA GLU A 782 30.03 -1.50 -21.84
C GLU A 782 29.15 -0.56 -22.69
N VAL A 783 27.83 -0.62 -22.52
CA VAL A 783 26.87 0.29 -23.17
C VAL A 783 27.18 1.74 -22.86
N LEU A 784 27.40 2.06 -21.58
CA LEU A 784 27.73 3.42 -21.14
C LEU A 784 29.06 3.90 -21.74
N ALA A 785 30.07 3.03 -21.81
CA ALA A 785 31.39 3.36 -22.34
C ALA A 785 31.35 3.61 -23.86
N VAL A 786 30.73 2.70 -24.61
CA VAL A 786 30.61 2.78 -26.07
C VAL A 786 29.78 3.99 -26.49
N ALA A 787 28.62 4.21 -25.84
CA ALA A 787 27.81 5.40 -26.14
C ALA A 787 28.61 6.70 -25.87
N ALA A 788 29.32 6.77 -24.74
CA ALA A 788 30.06 7.97 -24.35
C ALA A 788 31.31 8.23 -25.19
N SER A 789 31.97 7.18 -25.72
CA SER A 789 33.13 7.34 -26.61
C SER A 789 32.72 7.90 -27.97
N ALA A 790 31.59 7.45 -28.52
CA ALA A 790 31.04 7.93 -29.78
C ALA A 790 30.39 9.33 -29.64
N LYS A 791 29.90 9.68 -28.44
CA LYS A 791 29.04 10.86 -28.20
C LYS A 791 27.91 11.00 -29.23
N GLY A 792 27.40 9.85 -29.69
CA GLY A 792 26.38 9.73 -30.74
C GLY A 792 24.95 9.90 -30.23
N GLN A 793 23.98 9.36 -30.98
CA GLN A 793 22.57 9.45 -30.64
C GLN A 793 22.23 8.62 -29.39
N ALA A 794 22.87 7.47 -29.20
CA ALA A 794 22.70 6.63 -28.03
C ALA A 794 23.09 7.35 -26.73
N TYR A 795 24.17 8.13 -26.76
CA TYR A 795 24.61 8.95 -25.61
C TYR A 795 23.56 9.98 -25.19
N ALA A 796 23.01 10.71 -26.17
CA ALA A 796 21.94 11.67 -25.93
C ALA A 796 20.68 10.98 -25.38
N LYS A 797 20.37 9.79 -25.89
CA LYS A 797 19.21 9.00 -25.46
C LYS A 797 19.32 8.48 -24.04
N ILE A 798 20.48 7.96 -23.65
CA ILE A 798 20.74 7.53 -22.27
C ILE A 798 20.59 8.72 -21.31
N LYS A 799 21.09 9.90 -21.67
CA LYS A 799 20.87 11.12 -20.88
C LYS A 799 19.41 11.52 -20.76
N GLU A 800 18.64 11.44 -21.85
CA GLU A 800 17.19 11.66 -21.81
C GLU A 800 16.50 10.73 -20.81
N ILE A 801 16.85 9.43 -20.82
CA ILE A 801 16.30 8.43 -19.91
C ILE A 801 16.71 8.70 -18.45
N ILE A 802 17.94 9.16 -18.20
CA ILE A 802 18.39 9.59 -16.88
C ILE A 802 17.45 10.68 -16.32
N PHE A 803 17.16 11.73 -17.10
CA PHE A 803 16.26 12.79 -16.66
C PHE A 803 14.84 12.29 -16.39
N LYS A 804 14.33 11.37 -17.22
CA LYS A 804 13.00 10.77 -16.99
C LYS A 804 12.95 9.87 -15.74
N LEU A 805 14.03 9.15 -15.43
CA LEU A 805 14.16 8.36 -14.20
C LEU A 805 14.22 9.25 -12.95
N ILE A 806 14.96 10.36 -13.04
CA ILE A 806 15.01 11.39 -11.99
C ILE A 806 13.60 11.95 -11.75
N ASP A 807 12.88 12.36 -12.80
CA ASP A 807 11.52 12.88 -12.68
C ASP A 807 10.55 11.86 -12.05
N MET A 808 10.59 10.59 -12.51
CA MET A 808 9.79 9.52 -11.92
C MET A 808 10.14 9.27 -10.44
N SER A 809 11.39 9.45 -10.04
CA SER A 809 11.81 9.27 -8.65
C SER A 809 11.25 10.33 -7.70
N THR A 810 10.86 11.50 -8.20
CA THR A 810 10.19 12.54 -7.40
C THR A 810 8.78 12.11 -6.95
N THR A 811 8.12 11.26 -7.73
CA THR A 811 6.76 10.77 -7.45
C THR A 811 6.76 9.40 -6.79
N LYS A 812 7.77 8.56 -7.09
CA LYS A 812 7.86 7.18 -6.60
C LYS A 812 9.23 6.90 -5.96
N THR A 813 9.24 6.83 -4.62
CA THR A 813 10.46 6.57 -3.84
C THR A 813 11.07 5.21 -4.16
N GLY A 814 12.40 5.15 -4.15
CA GLY A 814 13.16 3.94 -4.45
C GLY A 814 13.50 3.72 -5.93
N VAL A 815 12.89 4.44 -6.88
CA VAL A 815 13.26 4.37 -8.31
C VAL A 815 14.73 4.73 -8.49
N PHE A 816 15.14 5.84 -7.90
CA PHE A 816 16.52 6.32 -8.02
C PHE A 816 17.50 5.44 -7.22
N ASN A 817 17.06 4.81 -6.14
CA ASN A 817 17.84 3.82 -5.38
C ASN A 817 18.31 2.68 -6.31
N VAL A 818 17.43 2.17 -7.17
CA VAL A 818 17.77 1.08 -8.11
C VAL A 818 18.83 1.53 -9.12
N VAL A 819 18.69 2.73 -9.69
CA VAL A 819 19.62 3.27 -10.68
C VAL A 819 20.99 3.54 -10.05
N LEU A 820 21.03 4.27 -8.94
CA LEU A 820 22.27 4.68 -8.29
C LEU A 820 23.01 3.50 -7.67
N SER A 821 22.32 2.58 -7.01
CA SER A 821 22.98 1.38 -6.47
C SER A 821 23.62 0.54 -7.57
N HIS A 822 22.95 0.41 -8.72
CA HIS A 822 23.51 -0.32 -9.86
C HIS A 822 24.73 0.41 -10.43
N CYS A 823 24.60 1.70 -10.76
CA CYS A 823 25.69 2.47 -11.38
C CYS A 823 26.92 2.55 -10.46
N CYS A 824 26.73 2.91 -9.18
CA CYS A 824 27.84 3.00 -8.22
C CYS A 824 28.56 1.66 -8.05
N ARG A 825 27.82 0.54 -7.97
CA ARG A 825 28.43 -0.80 -7.92
C ARG A 825 29.24 -1.12 -9.17
N SER A 826 28.68 -0.87 -10.34
CA SER A 826 29.35 -1.11 -11.63
C SER A 826 30.60 -0.25 -11.80
N TRP A 827 30.61 0.97 -11.25
CA TRP A 827 31.79 1.86 -11.32
C TRP A 827 32.89 1.50 -10.30
N ILE A 828 32.54 0.92 -9.15
CA ILE A 828 33.50 0.56 -8.09
C ILE A 828 34.08 -0.84 -8.30
N PHE A 829 33.26 -1.82 -8.68
CA PHE A 829 33.65 -3.22 -8.85
C PHE A 829 33.40 -3.67 -10.29
N PRO A 830 34.24 -3.25 -11.26
CA PRO A 830 34.10 -3.70 -12.65
C PRO A 830 34.19 -5.22 -12.72
N THR A 831 33.29 -5.83 -13.51
CA THR A 831 33.07 -7.29 -13.59
C THR A 831 34.19 -8.06 -14.30
N VAL A 832 35.22 -7.39 -14.83
CA VAL A 832 36.30 -7.98 -15.62
C VAL A 832 37.66 -7.63 -15.02
N ASN A 833 38.53 -8.64 -14.83
CA ASN A 833 39.89 -8.54 -14.28
C ASN A 833 40.91 -7.79 -15.16
N GLU A 834 40.47 -7.08 -16.20
CA GLU A 834 41.37 -6.30 -17.06
C GLU A 834 41.56 -4.88 -16.51
N LYS A 835 42.81 -4.46 -16.35
CA LYS A 835 43.16 -3.09 -15.90
C LYS A 835 42.56 -1.96 -16.79
N SER A 836 42.19 -2.26 -18.03
CA SER A 836 41.47 -1.37 -18.96
C SER A 836 40.05 -1.04 -18.47
N ALA A 837 39.35 -2.01 -17.87
CA ALA A 837 37.95 -1.87 -17.43
C ALA A 837 37.80 -0.88 -16.26
N LEU A 838 38.80 -0.81 -15.35
CA LEU A 838 38.79 0.10 -14.21
C LEU A 838 38.97 1.57 -14.63
N THR A 839 39.74 1.80 -15.71
CA THR A 839 39.92 3.14 -16.32
C THR A 839 38.63 3.59 -17.01
N ASN A 840 37.93 2.68 -17.70
CA ASN A 840 36.65 2.95 -18.36
C ASN A 840 35.51 3.23 -17.36
N ALA A 841 35.51 2.56 -16.20
CA ALA A 841 34.47 2.73 -15.18
C ALA A 841 34.36 4.16 -14.62
N PHE A 842 35.48 4.82 -14.30
CA PHE A 842 35.48 6.20 -13.80
C PHE A 842 35.24 7.24 -14.91
N LEU A 843 35.74 6.99 -16.13
CA LEU A 843 35.41 7.82 -17.29
C LEU A 843 33.89 7.80 -17.56
N ASN A 844 33.24 6.64 -17.41
CA ASN A 844 31.79 6.52 -17.48
C ASN A 844 31.10 7.37 -16.40
N ALA A 845 31.53 7.27 -15.14
CA ALA A 845 30.99 8.10 -14.07
C ALA A 845 31.10 9.61 -14.39
N GLY A 846 32.23 10.05 -14.96
CA GLY A 846 32.42 11.42 -15.45
C GLY A 846 31.46 11.84 -16.57
N ASN A 847 31.28 10.97 -17.56
CA ASN A 847 30.42 11.23 -18.71
C ASN A 847 28.91 11.31 -18.37
N TYR A 848 28.50 10.69 -17.26
CA TYR A 848 27.12 10.66 -16.75
C TYR A 848 27.01 11.23 -15.32
N CYS A 849 27.85 12.21 -14.98
CA CYS A 849 27.94 12.75 -13.62
C CYS A 849 26.65 13.45 -13.15
N GLU A 850 25.68 13.70 -14.04
CA GLU A 850 24.34 14.18 -13.69
C GLU A 850 23.65 13.26 -12.68
N LEU A 851 23.88 11.93 -12.78
CA LEU A 851 23.36 10.96 -11.81
C LEU A 851 23.88 11.21 -10.40
N ILE A 852 25.19 11.44 -10.25
CA ILE A 852 25.80 11.70 -8.94
C ILE A 852 25.43 13.10 -8.44
N THR A 853 25.41 14.10 -9.34
CA THR A 853 25.05 15.48 -9.01
C THR A 853 23.63 15.55 -8.46
N GLU A 854 22.67 14.91 -9.14
CA GLU A 854 21.28 14.81 -8.68
C GLU A 854 21.16 13.96 -7.41
N ALA A 855 21.91 12.86 -7.31
CA ALA A 855 21.91 12.01 -6.12
C ALA A 855 22.41 12.74 -4.86
N CYS A 856 23.33 13.69 -4.99
CA CYS A 856 23.78 14.54 -3.88
C CYS A 856 22.69 15.51 -3.39
N VAL A 857 21.82 16.00 -4.28
CA VAL A 857 20.69 16.90 -3.94
C VAL A 857 19.37 16.14 -3.73
N CYS A 858 19.36 14.82 -3.92
CA CYS A 858 18.17 13.99 -3.84
C CYS A 858 17.58 13.94 -2.43
N GLY A 859 16.37 14.45 -2.31
CA GLY A 859 15.53 14.36 -1.12
C GLY A 859 14.17 14.93 -1.44
N THR A 860 13.15 14.08 -1.52
CA THR A 860 11.81 14.54 -1.91
C THR A 860 11.18 15.32 -0.76
N VAL A 861 10.55 16.46 -1.07
CA VAL A 861 9.63 17.12 -0.15
C VAL A 861 8.34 16.30 -0.14
N PHE A 862 8.28 15.32 0.74
CA PHE A 862 7.09 14.50 0.89
C PHE A 862 5.86 15.35 1.19
N ARG A 863 4.74 15.01 0.53
CA ARG A 863 3.43 15.42 1.03
C ARG A 863 3.24 14.83 2.43
N ARG A 864 2.56 15.56 3.32
CA ARG A 864 2.43 15.19 4.75
C ARG A 864 1.88 13.77 4.96
N ASP A 865 1.02 13.29 4.08
CA ASP A 865 0.45 11.94 4.07
C ASP A 865 1.49 10.87 3.73
N GLN A 866 2.37 11.10 2.76
CA GLN A 866 3.43 10.17 2.40
C GLN A 866 4.49 10.05 3.52
N ARG A 867 4.83 11.17 4.17
CA ARG A 867 5.73 11.18 5.32
C ARG A 867 5.19 10.33 6.48
N LEU A 868 3.90 10.46 6.79
CA LEU A 868 3.25 9.62 7.80
C LEU A 868 3.38 8.13 7.47
N THR A 869 3.08 7.72 6.25
CA THR A 869 3.20 6.32 5.84
C THR A 869 4.63 5.81 5.95
N GLN A 870 5.63 6.64 5.65
CA GLN A 870 7.04 6.29 5.82
C GLN A 870 7.45 6.17 7.28
N ASP A 871 7.01 7.09 8.15
CA ASP A 871 7.28 7.02 9.58
C ASP A 871 6.72 5.72 10.18
N VAL A 872 5.52 5.32 9.75
CA VAL A 872 4.88 4.06 10.17
C VAL A 872 5.58 2.83 9.58
N ASN A 873 6.03 2.88 8.31
CA ASN A 873 6.84 1.81 7.73
C ASN A 873 8.17 1.64 8.48
N ALA A 874 8.85 2.75 8.81
CA ALA A 874 10.07 2.72 9.61
C ALA A 874 9.83 2.14 11.01
N PHE A 875 8.68 2.43 11.62
CA PHE A 875 8.27 1.80 12.88
C PHE A 875 8.14 0.28 12.74
N ILE A 876 7.45 -0.20 11.71
CA ILE A 876 7.30 -1.64 11.46
C ILE A 876 8.67 -2.28 11.21
N GLU A 877 9.51 -1.70 10.35
CA GLU A 877 10.85 -2.21 10.07
C GLU A 877 11.72 -2.32 11.35
N ASN A 878 11.61 -1.35 12.26
CA ASN A 878 12.31 -1.36 13.54
C ASN A 878 11.85 -2.47 14.51
N LEU A 879 10.67 -3.06 14.31
CA LEU A 879 10.25 -4.25 15.06
C LEU A 879 11.10 -5.48 14.71
N GLY A 880 11.82 -5.44 13.58
CA GLY A 880 12.68 -6.53 13.12
C GLY A 880 11.90 -7.84 13.01
N GLU A 881 12.47 -8.93 13.51
CA GLU A 881 11.86 -10.27 13.44
C GLU A 881 10.61 -10.45 14.32
N LYS A 882 10.33 -9.51 15.24
CA LYS A 882 9.11 -9.53 16.06
C LYS A 882 7.84 -9.33 15.22
N CYS A 883 7.97 -8.67 14.07
CA CYS A 883 6.90 -8.59 13.08
C CYS A 883 7.20 -9.56 11.94
N ALA A 884 6.38 -10.61 11.79
CA ALA A 884 6.58 -11.61 10.74
C ALA A 884 6.58 -10.98 9.33
N ALA A 885 5.85 -9.89 9.11
CA ALA A 885 5.82 -9.16 7.84
C ALA A 885 7.20 -8.66 7.37
N ASN A 886 8.12 -8.32 8.29
CA ASN A 886 9.49 -7.91 7.95
C ASN A 886 10.36 -9.06 7.47
N VAL A 887 10.07 -10.28 7.92
CA VAL A 887 10.80 -11.49 7.54
C VAL A 887 10.27 -12.05 6.22
N VAL A 888 8.97 -11.83 5.96
CA VAL A 888 8.28 -12.33 4.79
C VAL A 888 8.40 -11.40 3.59
N THR A 889 8.24 -10.09 3.78
CA THR A 889 8.34 -9.10 2.72
C THR A 889 9.80 -8.76 2.47
N GLU A 890 10.31 -8.91 1.23
CA GLU A 890 11.65 -8.41 0.89
C GLU A 890 11.72 -6.90 1.16
N SER A 891 12.59 -6.49 2.07
CA SER A 891 12.84 -5.07 2.36
C SER A 891 13.50 -4.42 1.14
N THR A 892 12.71 -3.99 0.16
CA THR A 892 13.19 -3.02 -0.83
C THR A 892 13.43 -1.74 -0.03
N ASN A 893 14.68 -1.46 0.30
CA ASN A 893 15.06 -0.31 1.09
C ASN A 893 14.70 0.96 0.30
N ARG A 894 13.52 1.52 0.56
CA ARG A 894 12.92 2.67 -0.16
C ARG A 894 13.21 3.99 0.56
N ASP A 895 14.21 4.00 1.45
CA ASP A 895 14.66 5.21 2.12
C ASP A 895 15.28 6.15 1.08
N ASP A 896 14.78 7.38 0.97
CA ASP A 896 15.32 8.40 0.07
C ASP A 896 16.75 8.81 0.45
N HIS A 897 17.13 8.65 1.72
CA HIS A 897 18.51 8.87 2.16
C HIS A 897 19.46 7.86 1.54
N TYR A 898 18.97 6.70 1.09
CA TYR A 898 19.79 5.68 0.44
C TYR A 898 20.49 6.24 -0.80
N VAL A 899 19.80 7.06 -1.61
CA VAL A 899 20.39 7.70 -2.80
C VAL A 899 21.60 8.53 -2.40
N ARG A 900 21.42 9.43 -1.43
CA ARG A 900 22.49 10.30 -0.92
C ARG A 900 23.62 9.47 -0.30
N VAL A 901 23.30 8.43 0.46
CA VAL A 901 24.32 7.54 1.04
C VAL A 901 25.10 6.83 -0.05
N CYS A 902 24.46 6.31 -1.10
CA CYS A 902 25.15 5.67 -2.23
C CYS A 902 26.08 6.66 -2.95
N ALA A 903 25.65 7.89 -3.19
CA ALA A 903 26.48 8.93 -3.78
C ALA A 903 27.67 9.29 -2.88
N ILE A 904 27.43 9.56 -1.60
CA ILE A 904 28.48 9.90 -0.64
C ILE A 904 29.49 8.76 -0.53
N LYS A 905 29.04 7.51 -0.38
CA LYS A 905 29.94 6.35 -0.31
C LYS A 905 30.79 6.18 -1.57
N PHE A 906 30.22 6.43 -2.74
CA PHE A 906 30.96 6.43 -4.01
C PHE A 906 32.03 7.53 -4.01
N LEU A 907 31.69 8.76 -3.60
CA LEU A 907 32.64 9.87 -3.52
C LEU A 907 33.76 9.62 -2.48
N CYS A 908 33.44 9.00 -1.34
CA CYS A 908 34.40 8.63 -0.31
C CYS A 908 35.42 7.56 -0.77
N LEU A 909 35.12 6.81 -1.83
CA LEU A 909 36.04 5.81 -2.39
C LEU A 909 37.03 6.41 -3.39
N LEU A 910 36.95 7.72 -3.66
CA LEU A 910 37.84 8.40 -4.59
C LEU A 910 39.23 8.64 -3.96
N ASP A 911 40.26 8.14 -4.64
CA ASP A 911 41.65 8.42 -4.30
C ASP A 911 42.11 9.82 -4.78
N GLY A 912 42.43 10.71 -3.84
CA GLY A 912 42.92 12.06 -4.12
C GLY A 912 44.30 12.13 -4.80
N SER A 913 45.05 11.04 -4.84
CA SER A 913 46.30 10.94 -5.61
C SER A 913 46.07 10.66 -7.10
N ASN A 914 44.87 10.25 -7.49
CA ASN A 914 44.49 9.99 -8.87
C ASN A 914 43.97 11.28 -9.55
N ILE A 915 44.62 11.69 -10.63
CA ILE A 915 44.29 12.91 -11.40
C ILE A 915 42.87 12.86 -11.97
N LEU A 916 42.40 11.70 -12.43
CA LEU A 916 41.04 11.55 -12.98
C LEU A 916 39.98 11.73 -11.90
N HIS A 917 40.21 11.19 -10.70
CA HIS A 917 39.30 11.35 -9.56
C HIS A 917 39.25 12.81 -9.09
N LYS A 918 40.41 13.47 -9.05
CA LYS A 918 40.49 14.90 -8.71
C LYS A 918 39.72 15.76 -9.70
N THR A 919 39.91 15.52 -11.01
CA THR A 919 39.21 16.25 -12.07
C THR A 919 37.70 16.01 -12.01
N PHE A 920 37.28 14.76 -11.78
CA PHE A 920 35.89 14.40 -11.60
C PHE A 920 35.22 15.10 -10.40
N MET A 921 35.93 15.15 -9.25
CA MET A 921 35.47 15.89 -8.06
C MET A 921 35.36 17.39 -8.34
N GLU A 922 36.35 17.97 -9.02
CA GLU A 922 36.32 19.37 -9.43
C GLU A 922 35.12 19.65 -10.35
N ASP A 923 34.85 18.77 -11.32
CA ASP A 923 33.72 18.90 -12.24
C ASP A 923 32.35 18.76 -11.56
N ILE A 924 32.19 17.79 -10.64
CA ILE A 924 30.97 17.68 -9.82
C ILE A 924 30.79 18.93 -8.97
N PHE A 925 31.86 19.39 -8.31
CA PHE A 925 31.81 20.58 -7.49
C PHE A 925 31.45 21.83 -8.30
N ILE A 926 32.03 21.97 -9.49
CA ILE A 926 31.71 23.04 -10.43
C ILE A 926 30.25 22.95 -10.91
N LYS A 927 29.74 21.76 -11.22
CA LYS A 927 28.34 21.58 -11.65
C LYS A 927 27.35 21.83 -10.53
N LEU A 928 27.71 21.50 -9.28
CA LEU A 928 26.97 21.90 -8.09
C LEU A 928 27.04 23.42 -7.84
N LEU A 929 28.01 24.14 -8.42
CA LEU A 929 28.26 25.57 -8.19
C LEU A 929 28.02 26.52 -9.38
N ASP A 930 27.69 26.01 -10.57
CA ASP A 930 27.71 26.62 -11.92
C ASP A 930 28.32 28.04 -12.15
N LYS A 931 29.18 28.14 -13.17
CA LYS A 931 30.52 28.75 -13.16
C LYS A 931 30.62 30.27 -13.44
N ASN A 932 29.55 30.99 -13.79
CA ASN A 932 29.58 32.44 -14.09
C ASN A 932 28.73 33.29 -13.14
N PHE A 933 28.08 32.65 -12.18
CA PHE A 933 27.09 33.27 -11.30
C PHE A 933 27.72 33.62 -9.93
N VAL A 934 28.83 33.00 -9.53
CA VAL A 934 29.40 33.04 -8.17
C VAL A 934 29.52 34.44 -7.56
N CYS A 935 29.99 35.47 -8.28
CA CYS A 935 30.07 36.83 -7.71
C CYS A 935 28.70 37.50 -7.54
N GLY A 936 27.74 37.24 -8.43
CA GLY A 936 26.35 37.75 -8.31
C GLY A 936 25.43 36.85 -7.48
N ILE A 937 25.78 35.57 -7.26
CA ILE A 937 25.16 34.67 -6.28
C ILE A 937 25.63 35.06 -4.91
N LEU A 938 26.93 35.28 -4.66
CA LEU A 938 27.42 35.55 -3.31
C LEU A 938 26.74 36.77 -2.70
N ASP A 939 26.57 37.85 -3.47
CA ASP A 939 25.80 39.01 -3.01
C ASP A 939 24.31 38.65 -2.76
N LYS A 940 23.72 37.74 -3.55
CA LYS A 940 22.35 37.21 -3.35
C LYS A 940 22.22 36.15 -2.25
N VAL A 941 23.28 35.42 -1.94
CA VAL A 941 23.41 34.39 -0.90
C VAL A 941 23.65 35.06 0.44
N PHE A 942 24.42 36.15 0.46
CA PHE A 942 24.49 37.06 1.59
C PHE A 942 23.11 37.71 1.82
N GLN A 943 22.44 38.23 0.78
CA GLN A 943 21.05 38.71 0.93
C GLN A 943 20.06 37.62 1.37
N ALA A 944 20.20 36.38 0.89
CA ALA A 944 19.37 35.26 1.31
C ALA A 944 19.66 34.85 2.76
N GLY A 945 20.92 34.90 3.23
CA GLY A 945 21.29 34.69 4.62
C GLY A 945 20.68 35.73 5.57
N PHE A 946 20.39 36.95 5.09
CA PHE A 946 19.60 37.94 5.83
C PHE A 946 18.08 37.64 5.89
N GLY A 947 17.59 36.69 5.08
CA GLY A 947 16.17 36.31 5.00
C GLY A 947 15.78 35.16 5.93
N ASN A 948 14.48 35.08 6.28
CA ASN A 948 13.96 34.02 7.14
C ASN A 948 13.75 32.71 6.35
N ASN A 949 14.80 31.88 6.28
CA ASN A 949 14.80 30.60 5.55
C ASN A 949 14.63 29.38 6.46
N GLN A 950 14.18 28.25 5.88
CA GLN A 950 14.19 26.95 6.55
C GLN A 950 15.63 26.49 6.85
N ALA A 951 15.80 25.69 7.90
CA ALA A 951 17.10 25.37 8.47
C ALA A 951 18.05 24.71 7.46
N SER A 952 17.60 23.68 6.74
CA SER A 952 18.37 23.03 5.64
C SER A 952 18.90 24.01 4.58
N VAL A 953 18.11 25.04 4.23
CA VAL A 953 18.50 26.09 3.28
C VAL A 953 19.54 27.03 3.92
N LYS A 954 19.39 27.34 5.21
CA LYS A 954 20.40 28.10 5.96
C LYS A 954 21.73 27.35 6.01
N TYR A 955 21.77 26.05 6.28
CA TYR A 955 23.04 25.29 6.26
C TYR A 955 23.66 25.18 4.88
N PHE A 956 22.85 25.08 3.83
CA PHE A 956 23.37 25.11 2.47
C PHE A 956 23.96 26.49 2.12
N ILE A 957 23.31 27.58 2.54
CA ILE A 957 23.84 28.95 2.46
C ILE A 957 25.16 29.05 3.25
N GLU A 958 25.21 28.57 4.49
CA GLU A 958 26.42 28.56 5.33
C GLU A 958 27.55 27.77 4.67
N TRP A 959 27.25 26.58 4.15
CA TRP A 959 28.19 25.71 3.45
C TRP A 959 28.75 26.37 2.17
N ILE A 960 27.89 27.02 1.39
CA ILE A 960 28.29 27.79 0.21
C ILE A 960 29.24 28.91 0.60
N VAL A 961 28.95 29.65 1.67
CA VAL A 961 29.80 30.76 2.12
C VAL A 961 31.15 30.24 2.65
N ILE A 962 31.15 29.20 3.49
CA ILE A 962 32.36 28.58 4.05
C ILE A 962 33.30 28.10 2.94
N LEU A 963 32.78 27.35 1.97
CA LEU A 963 33.59 26.84 0.86
C LEU A 963 34.06 27.94 -0.09
N SER A 964 33.25 28.98 -0.29
CA SER A 964 33.64 30.13 -1.11
C SER A 964 34.79 30.90 -0.47
N LEU A 965 34.77 31.09 0.86
CA LEU A 965 35.83 31.75 1.62
C LEU A 965 37.12 30.91 1.67
N HIS A 966 37.01 29.58 1.77
CA HIS A 966 38.16 28.68 1.72
C HIS A 966 38.88 28.73 0.36
N LYS A 967 38.11 28.69 -0.73
CA LYS A 967 38.64 28.57 -2.10
C LYS A 967 39.07 29.92 -2.70
N TYR A 968 38.47 31.02 -2.26
CA TYR A 968 38.73 32.37 -2.76
C TYR A 968 38.92 33.37 -1.60
N PRO A 969 40.08 33.37 -0.91
CA PRO A 969 40.33 34.21 0.26
C PRO A 969 40.15 35.72 0.01
N GLN A 970 40.31 36.17 -1.24
CA GLN A 970 40.08 37.57 -1.66
C GLN A 970 38.62 38.07 -1.47
N ILE A 971 37.65 37.17 -1.31
CA ILE A 971 36.22 37.50 -1.08
C ILE A 971 35.96 37.88 0.39
N LEU A 972 36.92 37.61 1.29
CA LEU A 972 36.80 37.83 2.72
C LEU A 972 36.38 39.27 3.09
N ASN A 973 36.90 40.27 2.36
CA ASN A 973 36.53 41.67 2.59
C ASN A 973 35.03 41.94 2.36
N LYS A 974 34.41 41.29 1.36
CA LYS A 974 32.97 41.41 1.11
C LYS A 974 32.11 40.68 2.16
N PHE A 975 32.62 39.61 2.76
CA PHE A 975 31.94 38.91 3.84
C PHE A 975 31.91 39.77 5.12
N TRP A 976 32.97 40.55 5.40
CA TRP A 976 32.98 41.50 6.50
C TRP A 976 31.96 42.64 6.34
N ASP A 977 31.67 43.06 5.10
CA ASP A 977 30.65 44.07 4.82
C ASP A 977 29.23 43.65 5.29
N CYS A 978 28.95 42.33 5.40
CA CYS A 978 27.69 41.80 5.92
C CYS A 978 27.43 42.16 7.40
N PHE A 979 28.48 42.43 8.17
CA PHE A 979 28.36 42.83 9.59
C PHE A 979 28.17 44.35 9.77
N SER A 980 28.08 45.09 8.65
CA SER A 980 28.05 46.56 8.62
C SER A 980 26.64 47.14 8.36
N TYR A 981 25.60 46.29 8.23
CA TYR A 981 24.22 46.70 7.89
C TYR A 981 23.37 47.05 9.13
N ASP A 982 22.22 47.69 8.89
CA ASP A 982 21.31 48.36 9.86
C ASP A 982 20.70 47.45 10.97
N GLU A 983 20.58 47.95 12.20
CA GLU A 983 20.28 47.21 13.46
C GLU A 983 18.98 46.37 13.44
N GLU A 984 17.97 46.75 12.64
CA GLU A 984 16.69 46.01 12.58
C GLU A 984 16.74 44.71 11.76
N LYS A 985 17.68 44.58 10.81
CA LYS A 985 17.87 43.33 10.03
C LYS A 985 18.80 42.34 10.71
N LEU A 986 19.50 42.75 11.77
CA LEU A 986 20.49 41.93 12.48
C LEU A 986 19.88 40.88 13.41
N LYS A 987 18.72 41.14 14.01
CA LYS A 987 18.21 40.38 15.18
C LYS A 987 17.84 38.92 14.93
N THR A 988 17.62 38.47 13.69
CA THR A 988 17.28 37.05 13.40
C THR A 988 18.16 36.38 12.34
N SER A 989 19.00 37.15 11.65
CA SER A 989 19.71 36.68 10.44
C SER A 989 21.23 36.65 10.60
N ILE A 990 21.78 37.29 11.63
CA ILE A 990 23.23 37.33 11.83
C ILE A 990 23.81 36.00 12.34
N CYS A 991 22.99 35.16 12.99
CA CYS A 991 23.40 33.83 13.48
C CYS A 991 23.94 32.93 12.35
N THR A 992 23.38 33.04 11.15
CA THR A 992 23.87 32.32 9.95
C THR A 992 25.28 32.77 9.56
N PHE A 993 25.60 34.05 9.66
CA PHE A 993 26.95 34.56 9.35
C PHE A 993 27.95 34.37 10.51
N LEU A 994 27.48 34.41 11.76
CA LEU A 994 28.27 34.06 12.95
C LEU A 994 28.62 32.57 13.00
N SER A 995 27.71 31.69 12.55
CA SER A 995 27.96 30.25 12.34
C SER A 995 29.14 30.06 11.38
N VAL A 996 29.13 30.74 10.23
CA VAL A 996 30.26 30.71 9.26
C VAL A 996 31.56 31.25 9.86
N LEU A 997 31.51 32.32 10.66
CA LEU A 997 32.68 32.87 11.38
C LEU A 997 33.26 31.89 12.42
N SER A 998 32.43 31.13 13.11
CA SER A 998 32.88 30.12 14.08
C SER A 998 33.70 29.00 13.43
N HIS A 999 33.56 28.81 12.11
CA HIS A 999 34.27 27.82 11.33
C HIS A 999 35.58 28.34 10.70
N PHE A 1000 35.92 29.62 10.88
CA PHE A 1000 37.01 30.27 10.17
C PHE A 1000 38.41 29.68 10.48
N ASP A 1001 38.65 29.28 11.73
CA ASP A 1001 39.89 28.60 12.15
C ASP A 1001 39.97 27.14 11.66
N ILE A 1002 38.82 26.46 11.56
CA ILE A 1002 38.69 25.09 11.05
C ILE A 1002 38.86 25.06 9.52
N VAL A 1003 38.39 26.10 8.82
CA VAL A 1003 38.53 26.28 7.37
C VAL A 1003 39.98 26.41 6.94
N LEU A 1004 40.87 26.90 7.81
CA LEU A 1004 42.31 26.96 7.57
C LEU A 1004 43.03 25.64 7.93
N GLN A 1005 42.39 24.71 8.64
CA GLN A 1005 42.97 23.43 9.07
C GLN A 1005 42.04 22.22 8.83
N ASN A 1006 42.15 21.59 7.66
CA ASN A 1006 41.74 20.21 7.34
C ASN A 1006 40.38 19.72 7.90
N THR A 1007 39.27 19.96 7.20
CA THR A 1007 37.96 19.37 7.54
C THR A 1007 37.71 17.98 6.95
N LEU A 1008 37.50 17.00 7.84
CA LEU A 1008 36.95 15.66 7.53
C LEU A 1008 35.42 15.69 7.35
N GLU A 1009 34.92 14.85 6.45
CA GLU A 1009 33.52 14.74 5.99
C GLU A 1009 32.48 14.50 7.12
N LYS A 1010 32.88 13.93 8.26
CA LYS A 1010 32.03 13.67 9.45
C LYS A 1010 31.54 14.94 10.15
N THR A 1011 32.36 15.99 10.17
CA THR A 1011 31.99 17.25 10.84
C THR A 1011 30.74 17.83 10.17
N ILE A 1012 30.68 17.74 8.84
CA ILE A 1012 29.67 18.38 7.99
C ILE A 1012 28.32 17.66 8.02
N PHE A 1013 28.28 16.32 7.92
CA PHE A 1013 27.02 15.58 7.75
C PHE A 1013 26.35 15.12 9.05
N TYR A 1014 27.10 15.06 10.16
CA TYR A 1014 26.62 14.54 11.45
C TYR A 1014 26.81 15.54 12.58
N THR A 1015 28.03 16.10 12.71
CA THR A 1015 28.41 16.85 13.91
C THR A 1015 27.77 18.25 13.92
N LEU A 1016 27.81 18.97 12.79
CA LEU A 1016 27.22 20.30 12.66
C LEU A 1016 25.68 20.30 12.70
N PRO A 1017 24.96 19.42 11.97
CA PRO A 1017 23.50 19.32 12.12
C PRO A 1017 23.05 19.02 13.55
N ARG A 1018 23.73 18.09 14.23
CA ARG A 1018 23.46 17.74 15.63
C ARG A 1018 23.70 18.91 16.59
N LEU A 1019 24.79 19.65 16.41
CA LEU A 1019 25.12 20.80 17.26
C LEU A 1019 24.23 22.02 16.98
N SER A 1020 23.65 22.11 15.77
CA SER A 1020 22.75 23.18 15.35
C SER A 1020 21.26 22.87 15.60
N GLU A 1021 20.96 21.83 16.38
CA GLU A 1021 19.60 21.37 16.73
C GLU A 1021 18.68 21.07 15.54
N LEU A 1022 19.24 20.62 14.42
CA LEU A 1022 18.45 20.15 13.29
C LEU A 1022 17.64 18.90 13.65
N ALA A 1023 16.37 18.88 13.21
CA ALA A 1023 15.54 17.67 13.27
C ALA A 1023 16.24 16.50 12.55
N GLU A 1024 16.25 15.32 13.17
CA GLU A 1024 16.94 14.12 12.66
C GLU A 1024 16.53 13.72 11.23
N ASP A 1025 15.35 14.12 10.78
CA ASP A 1025 14.84 13.81 9.43
C ASP A 1025 15.50 14.64 8.33
N GLU A 1026 16.21 15.72 8.71
CA GLU A 1026 16.82 16.66 7.78
C GLU A 1026 18.31 16.35 7.55
N TRP A 1027 18.90 15.39 8.28
CA TRP A 1027 20.30 14.98 8.14
C TRP A 1027 20.48 13.44 8.09
N ILE A 1028 21.63 12.97 7.60
CA ILE A 1028 21.91 11.54 7.40
C ILE A 1028 22.63 10.99 8.64
N SER A 1029 21.96 10.13 9.41
CA SER A 1029 22.56 9.47 10.57
C SER A 1029 23.66 8.47 10.18
N ILE A 1030 24.65 8.28 11.05
CA ILE A 1030 25.73 7.28 10.86
C ILE A 1030 25.15 5.86 10.73
N SER A 1031 24.08 5.55 11.47
CA SER A 1031 23.40 4.26 11.38
C SER A 1031 22.86 3.93 9.99
N LYS A 1032 22.48 4.93 9.18
CA LYS A 1032 22.08 4.74 7.78
C LYS A 1032 23.27 4.36 6.90
N PHE A 1033 24.46 4.89 7.16
CA PHE A 1033 25.68 4.47 6.46
C PHE A 1033 26.04 3.01 6.75
N ASP A 1034 25.84 2.52 7.97
CA ASP A 1034 26.08 1.13 8.33
C ASP A 1034 25.00 0.18 7.77
N ARG A 1035 23.73 0.62 7.77
CA ARG A 1035 22.58 -0.16 7.28
C ARG A 1035 22.67 -0.49 5.78
N PHE A 1036 23.18 0.43 4.96
CA PHE A 1036 23.19 0.28 3.51
C PHE A 1036 24.48 -0.38 3.01
N THR A 1037 24.50 -1.71 2.88
CA THR A 1037 25.71 -2.48 2.57
C THR A 1037 26.03 -2.60 1.07
N ASP A 1038 25.19 -2.02 0.20
CA ASP A 1038 25.28 -2.23 -1.24
C ASP A 1038 26.55 -1.63 -1.87
N VAL A 1039 27.03 -0.51 -1.33
CA VAL A 1039 28.35 0.06 -1.59
C VAL A 1039 29.18 -0.14 -0.31
N ARG A 1040 30.16 -1.04 -0.35
CA ARG A 1040 30.99 -1.37 0.81
C ARG A 1040 32.18 -0.42 0.89
N LEU A 1041 32.33 0.24 2.03
CA LEU A 1041 33.56 0.96 2.38
C LEU A 1041 34.55 -0.03 3.03
N PRO A 1042 35.87 0.19 2.91
CA PRO A 1042 36.87 -0.64 3.58
C PRO A 1042 36.59 -0.70 5.09
N PRO A 1043 36.80 -1.86 5.77
CA PRO A 1043 36.58 -1.98 7.22
C PRO A 1043 37.48 -1.06 8.05
N THR A 1044 38.58 -0.57 7.46
CA THR A 1044 39.52 0.41 8.04
C THR A 1044 39.17 1.87 7.71
N PHE A 1045 38.04 2.14 7.02
CA PHE A 1045 37.64 3.50 6.67
C PHE A 1045 37.39 4.30 7.96
N PRO A 1046 38.10 5.42 8.19
CA PRO A 1046 38.06 6.15 9.45
C PRO A 1046 36.77 6.96 9.56
N TRP A 1047 35.68 6.31 9.97
CA TRP A 1047 34.41 6.98 10.31
C TRP A 1047 34.53 7.93 11.52
N TYR A 1048 35.66 7.91 12.23
CA TYR A 1048 35.87 8.60 13.48
C TYR A 1048 37.14 9.46 13.40
N SER A 1049 36.95 10.78 13.41
CA SER A 1049 38.00 11.73 13.77
C SER A 1049 38.39 11.53 15.24
N ARG A 1050 39.69 11.67 15.55
CA ARG A 1050 40.21 11.83 16.91
C ARG A 1050 40.13 13.32 17.30
N THR A 1051 38.96 13.88 17.59
CA THR A 1051 38.87 15.26 18.13
C THR A 1051 37.69 15.50 19.09
N GLU A 1052 37.88 16.46 19.99
CA GLU A 1052 37.06 16.92 21.13
C GLU A 1052 35.64 17.43 20.77
N LEU A 1053 35.28 17.53 19.48
CA LEU A 1053 33.98 18.01 18.98
C LEU A 1053 32.79 17.08 19.27
N ARG A 1054 33.05 15.80 19.61
CA ARG A 1054 32.00 14.83 19.92
C ARG A 1054 31.35 15.07 21.28
N ASP A 1055 32.11 15.65 22.21
CA ASP A 1055 31.71 15.82 23.61
C ASP A 1055 30.95 17.13 23.85
N LEU A 1056 30.89 18.02 22.84
CA LEU A 1056 30.10 19.24 22.86
C LEU A 1056 28.58 18.94 22.81
N LYS A 1057 27.83 19.61 23.67
CA LYS A 1057 26.36 19.63 23.67
C LYS A 1057 25.87 20.82 22.82
N PRO A 1058 24.64 20.76 22.25
CA PRO A 1058 24.05 21.89 21.51
C PRO A 1058 23.96 23.18 22.32
N SER A 1059 23.86 23.07 23.66
CA SER A 1059 23.90 24.18 24.61
C SER A 1059 25.26 24.89 24.69
N ASP A 1060 26.34 24.19 24.37
CA ASP A 1060 27.70 24.75 24.36
C ASP A 1060 27.98 25.47 23.02
N TRP A 1061 27.07 25.33 22.05
CA TRP A 1061 27.16 25.77 20.66
C TRP A 1061 26.20 26.94 20.32
N SER A 1062 25.18 27.18 21.13
CA SER A 1062 24.15 28.21 20.91
C SER A 1062 24.27 29.36 21.92
N GLN A 1063 24.43 30.59 21.43
CA GLN A 1063 24.36 31.80 22.26
C GLN A 1063 22.87 32.10 22.53
N GLN A 1064 22.36 31.72 23.70
CA GLN A 1064 21.03 32.17 24.14
C GLN A 1064 21.11 33.66 24.45
N ASP A 1065 20.20 34.46 23.87
CA ASP A 1065 20.03 35.86 24.26
C ASP A 1065 19.78 35.92 25.78
N MET A 1066 20.75 36.49 26.50
CA MET A 1066 20.66 36.76 27.95
C MET A 1066 19.64 37.88 28.20
N GLY A 1067 18.36 37.51 28.26
CA GLY A 1067 17.33 38.28 28.96
C GLY A 1067 17.39 37.95 30.45
N SER A 1068 17.80 38.94 31.24
CA SER A 1068 18.02 38.89 32.69
C SER A 1068 16.94 38.15 33.51
N ASP A 1069 17.44 37.34 34.44
CA ASP A 1069 16.78 36.52 35.47
C ASP A 1069 15.51 37.09 36.13
N SER A 1070 14.49 36.25 36.34
CA SER A 1070 14.24 35.57 37.63
C SER A 1070 12.87 34.85 37.68
N VAL A 1071 12.91 33.53 37.95
CA VAL A 1071 11.89 32.71 38.64
C VAL A 1071 10.50 32.58 37.95
N GLU A 1072 10.26 31.48 37.23
CA GLU A 1072 9.53 30.29 37.70
C GLU A 1072 9.34 29.30 36.54
N THR A 1073 9.48 28.01 36.85
CA THR A 1073 9.33 26.85 35.96
C THR A 1073 7.91 26.76 35.40
N ASP A 1074 7.74 26.91 34.08
CA ASP A 1074 6.86 26.02 33.32
C ASP A 1074 7.07 26.14 31.81
N SER A 1075 7.08 24.96 31.17
CA SER A 1075 7.35 24.73 29.76
C SER A 1075 6.43 25.52 28.80
N GLN A 1076 6.92 26.65 28.29
CA GLN A 1076 6.42 27.31 27.09
C GLN A 1076 7.44 27.13 25.97
N THR A 1077 7.25 26.11 25.13
CA THR A 1077 7.89 26.04 23.81
C THR A 1077 7.02 26.82 22.84
N GLU A 1078 7.59 27.82 22.17
CA GLU A 1078 6.96 28.58 21.10
C GLU A 1078 6.74 27.70 19.86
N TRP A 1079 5.52 27.69 19.33
CA TRP A 1079 5.15 26.97 18.11
C TRP A 1079 4.97 27.96 16.98
N THR A 1080 6.01 28.18 16.18
CA THR A 1080 5.88 28.83 14.87
C THR A 1080 6.29 27.86 13.78
N ASP A 1081 5.34 27.05 13.31
CA ASP A 1081 5.46 26.36 12.03
C ASP A 1081 4.21 26.62 11.17
N VAL A 1082 4.19 27.80 10.56
CA VAL A 1082 3.33 28.07 9.40
C VAL A 1082 4.19 27.88 8.16
N GLN A 1083 4.29 26.63 7.70
CA GLN A 1083 4.87 26.32 6.40
C GLN A 1083 4.02 26.96 5.28
N LYS A 1084 4.42 28.16 4.83
CA LYS A 1084 3.90 28.77 3.60
C LYS A 1084 4.58 28.14 2.40
N LYS A 1085 3.78 27.80 1.40
CA LYS A 1085 4.20 27.25 0.10
C LYS A 1085 5.14 28.23 -0.61
N ILE A 1086 6.35 27.81 -0.95
CA ILE A 1086 7.27 28.60 -1.80
C ILE A 1086 6.69 28.65 -3.22
N ILE A 1087 6.55 29.86 -3.76
CA ILE A 1087 6.29 30.11 -5.18
C ILE A 1087 7.65 30.52 -5.80
N PRO A 1088 8.11 29.89 -6.90
CA PRO A 1088 9.35 30.29 -7.56
C PRO A 1088 9.32 31.76 -8.01
N TRP A 1089 10.40 32.51 -7.76
CA TRP A 1089 10.54 33.95 -8.01
C TRP A 1089 10.45 34.43 -9.47
N LYS A 1090 10.17 33.55 -10.45
CA LYS A 1090 9.91 33.99 -11.83
C LYS A 1090 8.55 34.70 -12.00
N ASN A 1091 7.72 34.77 -10.96
CA ASN A 1091 6.32 35.23 -11.03
C ASN A 1091 6.01 36.57 -10.35
N SER A 1092 7.00 37.36 -9.94
CA SER A 1092 6.78 38.72 -9.45
C SER A 1092 7.03 39.75 -10.56
N THR A 1093 6.12 39.79 -11.53
CA THR A 1093 5.89 40.97 -12.40
C THR A 1093 4.46 41.47 -12.20
N PRO A 1094 4.22 42.79 -12.21
CA PRO A 1094 2.94 43.36 -11.81
C PRO A 1094 1.82 43.07 -12.82
N SER A 1095 0.90 42.20 -12.40
CA SER A 1095 -0.56 42.17 -12.62
C SER A 1095 -1.22 42.46 -13.99
N LEU A 1096 -0.52 42.64 -15.11
CA LEU A 1096 -1.17 42.85 -16.42
C LEU A 1096 -1.04 41.72 -17.46
N ASP A 1097 -0.18 40.71 -17.26
CA ASP A 1097 0.10 39.68 -18.29
C ASP A 1097 -0.40 38.27 -17.92
N LEU A 1098 -1.47 38.12 -17.14
CA LEU A 1098 -1.98 36.79 -16.78
C LEU A 1098 -2.43 35.99 -18.02
N GLU A 1099 -3.03 36.63 -19.03
CA GLU A 1099 -3.52 35.95 -20.25
C GLU A 1099 -2.41 35.31 -21.08
N MET A 1100 -1.22 35.93 -21.18
CA MET A 1100 -0.09 35.37 -21.94
C MET A 1100 0.59 34.21 -21.22
N VAL A 1101 0.60 34.19 -19.88
CA VAL A 1101 1.20 33.09 -19.09
C VAL A 1101 0.38 31.80 -19.18
N PHE A 1102 -0.95 31.90 -19.36
CA PHE A 1102 -1.82 30.74 -19.53
C PHE A 1102 -1.58 30.00 -20.85
N GLN A 1103 -1.29 30.72 -21.93
CA GLN A 1103 -0.99 30.11 -23.23
C GLN A 1103 0.44 29.56 -23.31
N ASP A 1104 1.42 30.21 -22.67
CA ASP A 1104 2.83 29.83 -22.77
C ASP A 1104 3.22 28.59 -21.94
N ARG A 1105 2.43 28.23 -20.90
CA ARG A 1105 2.60 26.95 -20.18
C ARG A 1105 1.94 25.77 -20.90
N ALA A 1106 0.82 25.98 -21.58
CA ALA A 1106 0.14 24.93 -22.34
C ALA A 1106 0.96 24.49 -23.56
N THR A 1107 1.62 25.44 -24.25
CA THR A 1107 2.50 25.17 -25.40
C THR A 1107 3.79 24.45 -25.00
N LYS A 1108 4.34 24.68 -23.80
CA LYS A 1108 5.56 24.01 -23.28
C LYS A 1108 5.31 22.58 -22.78
N LEU A 1109 4.06 22.20 -22.53
CA LEU A 1109 3.66 20.86 -22.05
C LEU A 1109 3.28 19.88 -23.17
N GLY A 1110 3.32 20.31 -24.45
CA GLY A 1110 2.99 19.43 -25.58
C GLY A 1110 1.57 18.85 -25.55
N LYS A 1111 0.67 19.39 -24.71
CA LYS A 1111 -0.74 18.97 -24.66
C LYS A 1111 -1.48 19.66 -25.80
N SER A 1112 -2.01 18.88 -26.75
CA SER A 1112 -3.04 19.38 -27.66
C SER A 1112 -4.19 19.95 -26.82
N ASN A 1113 -4.64 21.17 -27.11
CA ASN A 1113 -5.84 21.74 -26.48
C ASN A 1113 -7.01 20.79 -26.74
N SER A 1114 -7.42 20.02 -25.74
CA SER A 1114 -8.56 19.11 -25.91
C SER A 1114 -9.79 19.98 -26.21
N LYS A 1115 -10.54 19.63 -27.25
CA LYS A 1115 -11.78 20.31 -27.60
C LYS A 1115 -12.98 19.71 -26.85
N LEU A 1116 -12.75 18.96 -25.77
CA LEU A 1116 -13.79 18.29 -25.01
C LEU A 1116 -14.56 19.29 -24.13
N ILE A 1117 -15.89 19.32 -24.22
CA ILE A 1117 -16.74 20.09 -23.31
C ILE A 1117 -17.51 19.12 -22.42
N VAL A 1118 -17.51 19.36 -21.11
CA VAL A 1118 -18.31 18.58 -20.15
C VAL A 1118 -19.48 19.45 -19.67
N VAL A 1119 -20.70 18.96 -19.77
CA VAL A 1119 -21.92 19.67 -19.38
C VAL A 1119 -22.57 18.97 -18.20
N ALA A 1120 -22.44 19.61 -17.04
CA ALA A 1120 -22.97 19.20 -15.74
C ALA A 1120 -24.12 20.11 -15.29
N SER A 1121 -24.78 20.82 -16.21
CA SER A 1121 -25.88 21.76 -15.90
C SER A 1121 -27.06 21.14 -15.17
N LEU A 1122 -27.25 19.82 -15.30
CA LEU A 1122 -28.31 19.09 -14.63
C LEU A 1122 -27.91 18.66 -13.22
N ILE A 1123 -26.62 18.65 -12.86
CA ILE A 1123 -26.14 18.09 -11.58
C ILE A 1123 -26.31 19.10 -10.44
N ASP A 1124 -27.09 18.73 -9.43
CA ASP A 1124 -27.41 19.63 -8.30
C ASP A 1124 -26.48 19.47 -7.08
N LYS A 1125 -25.72 18.37 -6.98
CA LYS A 1125 -24.88 18.10 -5.81
C LYS A 1125 -23.52 18.80 -5.93
N PRO A 1126 -23.16 19.74 -5.02
CA PRO A 1126 -21.89 20.48 -5.08
C PRO A 1126 -20.66 19.58 -5.00
N THR A 1127 -20.75 18.45 -4.29
CA THR A 1127 -19.67 17.45 -4.20
C THR A 1127 -19.34 16.83 -5.56
N ASN A 1128 -20.38 16.49 -6.34
CA ASN A 1128 -20.20 15.87 -7.65
C ASN A 1128 -19.65 16.90 -8.65
N LEU A 1129 -20.13 18.14 -8.58
CA LEU A 1129 -19.60 19.25 -9.37
C LEU A 1129 -18.14 19.55 -9.03
N GLY A 1130 -17.76 19.53 -7.75
CA GLY A 1130 -16.38 19.73 -7.31
C GLY A 1130 -15.45 18.61 -7.81
N GLY A 1131 -15.89 17.36 -7.69
CA GLY A 1131 -15.18 16.20 -8.24
C GLY A 1131 -15.05 16.25 -9.76
N LEU A 1132 -16.11 16.62 -10.48
CA LEU A 1132 -16.10 16.79 -11.93
C LEU A 1132 -15.21 17.94 -12.38
N CYS A 1133 -15.16 19.04 -11.63
CA CYS A 1133 -14.26 20.17 -11.90
C CYS A 1133 -12.80 19.73 -11.81
N ARG A 1134 -12.43 18.99 -10.76
CA ARG A 1134 -11.09 18.43 -10.62
C ARG A 1134 -10.75 17.45 -11.74
N THR A 1135 -11.65 16.52 -12.06
CA THR A 1135 -11.46 15.53 -13.12
C THR A 1135 -11.29 16.21 -14.49
N SER A 1136 -12.14 17.20 -14.78
CA SER A 1136 -12.11 17.94 -16.05
C SER A 1136 -10.82 18.76 -16.20
N GLU A 1137 -10.27 19.31 -15.12
CA GLU A 1137 -8.97 19.99 -15.12
C GLU A 1137 -7.82 19.01 -15.39
N ILE A 1138 -7.77 17.88 -14.66
CA ILE A 1138 -6.73 16.86 -14.81
C ILE A 1138 -6.66 16.33 -16.25
N PHE A 1139 -7.82 16.05 -16.85
CA PHE A 1139 -7.92 15.56 -18.22
C PHE A 1139 -7.89 16.67 -19.28
N GLY A 1140 -7.75 17.94 -18.87
CA GLY A 1140 -7.58 19.07 -19.78
C GLY A 1140 -8.80 19.36 -20.65
N ALA A 1141 -10.02 19.20 -20.13
CA ALA A 1141 -11.24 19.58 -20.82
C ALA A 1141 -11.23 21.08 -21.16
N SER A 1142 -11.81 21.46 -22.30
CA SER A 1142 -11.87 22.85 -22.75
C SER A 1142 -12.75 23.73 -21.85
N ALA A 1143 -13.84 23.18 -21.31
CA ALA A 1143 -14.73 23.86 -20.38
C ALA A 1143 -15.60 22.86 -19.61
N LEU A 1144 -15.97 23.23 -18.38
CA LEU A 1144 -17.02 22.58 -17.62
C LEU A 1144 -18.23 23.52 -17.49
N VAL A 1145 -19.38 23.08 -17.97
CA VAL A 1145 -20.63 23.84 -17.93
C VAL A 1145 -21.44 23.41 -16.72
N VAL A 1146 -21.87 24.37 -15.90
CA VAL A 1146 -22.62 24.13 -14.66
C VAL A 1146 -23.95 24.88 -14.64
N GLY A 1147 -24.89 24.41 -13.84
CA GLY A 1147 -26.23 25.00 -13.75
C GLY A 1147 -26.25 26.37 -13.06
N SER A 1148 -25.23 26.63 -12.22
CA SER A 1148 -25.04 27.89 -11.48
C SER A 1148 -23.57 28.03 -11.08
N LEU A 1149 -22.96 29.20 -11.29
CA LEU A 1149 -21.59 29.49 -10.82
C LEU A 1149 -21.54 29.71 -9.30
N HIS A 1150 -22.69 29.84 -8.62
CA HIS A 1150 -22.72 29.95 -7.17
C HIS A 1150 -22.08 28.74 -6.48
N TYR A 1151 -22.09 27.55 -7.11
CA TYR A 1151 -21.42 26.36 -6.59
C TYR A 1151 -19.92 26.54 -6.37
N ILE A 1152 -19.25 27.48 -7.06
CA ILE A 1152 -17.82 27.76 -6.87
C ILE A 1152 -17.53 28.29 -5.45
N GLN A 1153 -18.50 28.98 -4.85
CA GLN A 1153 -18.40 29.52 -3.49
C GLN A 1153 -18.77 28.49 -2.42
N ASP A 1154 -19.29 27.32 -2.83
CA ASP A 1154 -19.69 26.25 -1.93
C ASP A 1154 -18.44 25.52 -1.38
N LYS A 1155 -18.39 25.35 -0.05
CA LYS A 1155 -17.25 24.71 0.61
C LYS A 1155 -17.10 23.23 0.26
N GLN A 1156 -18.19 22.52 -0.01
CA GLN A 1156 -18.16 21.10 -0.42
C GLN A 1156 -17.64 20.97 -1.85
N PHE A 1157 -17.99 21.92 -2.73
CA PHE A 1157 -17.39 22.01 -4.06
C PHE A 1157 -15.88 22.26 -3.96
N GLN A 1158 -15.45 23.30 -3.23
CA GLN A 1158 -14.03 23.68 -3.07
C GLN A 1158 -13.18 22.58 -2.44
N HIS A 1159 -13.75 21.82 -1.49
CA HIS A 1159 -13.06 20.69 -0.86
C HIS A 1159 -12.70 19.59 -1.86
N LEU A 1160 -13.56 19.35 -2.86
CA LEU A 1160 -13.37 18.30 -3.87
C LEU A 1160 -12.68 18.81 -5.13
N SER A 1161 -12.91 20.07 -5.52
CA SER A 1161 -12.27 20.71 -6.67
C SER A 1161 -10.79 21.02 -6.42
N VAL A 1162 -10.38 21.20 -5.15
CA VAL A 1162 -8.99 21.47 -4.74
C VAL A 1162 -8.31 22.58 -5.58
N SER A 1163 -9.05 23.66 -5.82
CA SER A 1163 -8.65 24.83 -6.63
C SER A 1163 -8.60 24.59 -8.15
N ALA A 1164 -9.11 23.46 -8.66
CA ALA A 1164 -9.23 23.20 -10.10
C ALA A 1164 -10.07 24.26 -10.84
N GLU A 1165 -11.02 24.90 -10.16
CA GLU A 1165 -11.84 26.00 -10.69
C GLU A 1165 -11.04 27.24 -11.11
N GLN A 1166 -9.79 27.37 -10.65
CA GLN A 1166 -8.89 28.45 -11.04
C GLN A 1166 -8.15 28.16 -12.35
N TRP A 1167 -8.15 26.89 -12.80
CA TRP A 1167 -7.37 26.41 -13.93
C TRP A 1167 -8.25 25.86 -15.06
N LEU A 1168 -9.54 25.59 -14.80
CA LEU A 1168 -10.52 25.11 -15.77
C LEU A 1168 -11.59 26.18 -16.05
N PRO A 1169 -11.87 26.53 -17.31
CA PRO A 1169 -12.97 27.43 -17.66
C PRO A 1169 -14.34 26.88 -17.24
N LEU A 1170 -15.05 27.62 -16.38
CA LEU A 1170 -16.41 27.30 -15.92
C LEU A 1170 -17.43 28.20 -16.61
N VAL A 1171 -18.46 27.60 -17.20
CA VAL A 1171 -19.52 28.33 -17.93
C VAL A 1171 -20.86 28.07 -17.25
N GLU A 1172 -21.62 29.12 -16.94
CA GLU A 1172 -22.99 28.97 -16.44
C GLU A 1172 -23.95 28.73 -17.60
N VAL A 1173 -24.64 27.59 -17.60
CA VAL A 1173 -25.81 27.35 -18.46
C VAL A 1173 -26.90 26.75 -17.59
N LYS A 1174 -27.94 27.53 -17.33
CA LYS A 1174 -29.09 27.09 -16.54
C LYS A 1174 -29.82 25.96 -17.28
N PRO A 1175 -30.47 25.00 -16.60
CA PRO A 1175 -31.24 23.94 -17.24
C PRO A 1175 -32.26 24.45 -18.28
N SER A 1176 -32.85 25.64 -18.06
CA SER A 1176 -33.77 26.29 -19.00
C SER A 1176 -33.14 26.75 -20.31
N GLN A 1177 -31.82 26.98 -20.33
CA GLN A 1177 -31.05 27.46 -21.50
C GLN A 1177 -30.24 26.32 -22.15
N LEU A 1178 -30.29 25.12 -21.57
CA LEU A 1178 -29.46 24.00 -21.97
C LEU A 1178 -29.74 23.54 -23.40
N VAL A 1179 -31.01 23.54 -23.81
CA VAL A 1179 -31.40 23.13 -25.17
C VAL A 1179 -30.80 24.06 -26.23
N ASP A 1180 -30.88 25.37 -26.02
CA ASP A 1180 -30.34 26.36 -26.93
C ASP A 1180 -28.80 26.26 -27.00
N TYR A 1181 -28.15 26.04 -25.85
CA TYR A 1181 -26.70 25.84 -25.77
C TYR A 1181 -26.23 24.59 -26.53
N LEU A 1182 -26.95 23.47 -26.41
CA LEU A 1182 -26.62 22.23 -27.12
C LEU A 1182 -26.82 22.38 -28.63
N GLN A 1183 -27.87 23.07 -29.07
CA GLN A 1183 -28.09 23.38 -30.48
C GLN A 1183 -26.98 24.27 -31.04
N GLN A 1184 -26.58 25.30 -30.29
CA GLN A 1184 -25.46 26.16 -30.66
C GLN A 1184 -24.17 25.35 -30.82
N LYS A 1185 -23.82 24.51 -29.84
CA LYS A 1185 -22.59 23.69 -29.93
C LYS A 1185 -22.64 22.68 -31.07
N LYS A 1186 -23.81 22.15 -31.39
CA LYS A 1186 -24.01 21.31 -32.58
C LYS A 1186 -23.71 22.08 -33.88
N THR A 1187 -24.15 23.34 -34.00
CA THR A 1187 -23.81 24.19 -35.16
C THR A 1187 -22.33 24.55 -35.22
N GLU A 1188 -21.63 24.58 -34.09
CA GLU A 1188 -20.17 24.77 -33.99
C GLU A 1188 -19.37 23.48 -34.31
N GLY A 1189 -20.05 22.41 -34.72
CA GLY A 1189 -19.47 21.14 -35.13
C GLY A 1189 -19.13 20.20 -33.97
N TYR A 1190 -19.76 20.36 -32.80
CA TYR A 1190 -19.64 19.40 -31.70
C TYR A 1190 -20.62 18.25 -31.85
N THR A 1191 -20.12 17.03 -31.64
CA THR A 1191 -20.96 15.85 -31.45
C THR A 1191 -21.49 15.87 -30.02
N ILE A 1192 -22.80 16.00 -29.87
CA ILE A 1192 -23.48 15.96 -28.58
C ILE A 1192 -23.63 14.51 -28.16
N ILE A 1193 -22.96 14.15 -27.07
CA ILE A 1193 -22.86 12.80 -26.54
C ILE A 1193 -23.55 12.78 -25.19
N GLY A 1194 -24.68 12.09 -25.12
CA GLY A 1194 -25.33 11.80 -23.86
C GLY A 1194 -24.56 10.72 -23.12
N VAL A 1195 -24.06 11.02 -21.94
CA VAL A 1195 -23.48 10.00 -21.05
C VAL A 1195 -24.62 9.50 -20.18
N GLU A 1196 -25.41 8.62 -20.77
CA GLU A 1196 -26.60 8.09 -20.15
C GLU A 1196 -26.85 6.66 -20.62
N GLN A 1197 -27.51 5.92 -19.76
CA GLN A 1197 -27.65 4.50 -19.82
C GLN A 1197 -28.92 4.10 -20.61
N THR A 1198 -28.82 3.89 -21.94
CA THR A 1198 -30.01 3.61 -22.81
C THR A 1198 -29.83 2.42 -23.78
N ALA A 1199 -30.93 1.78 -24.18
CA ALA A 1199 -30.93 0.62 -25.11
C ALA A 1199 -30.38 0.89 -26.53
N LYS A 1200 -30.23 2.17 -26.91
CA LYS A 1200 -29.65 2.59 -28.21
C LYS A 1200 -28.22 3.11 -28.08
N SER A 1201 -27.61 2.94 -26.91
CA SER A 1201 -26.27 3.43 -26.66
C SER A 1201 -25.24 2.48 -27.28
N PHE A 1202 -24.11 3.03 -27.71
CA PHE A 1202 -22.93 2.30 -28.18
C PHE A 1202 -22.01 1.98 -27.01
N ASP A 1203 -21.51 0.75 -26.93
CA ASP A 1203 -20.56 0.36 -25.88
C ASP A 1203 -19.40 1.36 -25.83
N LEU A 1204 -19.11 1.89 -24.65
CA LEU A 1204 -18.01 2.84 -24.46
C LEU A 1204 -16.66 2.23 -24.91
N THR A 1205 -16.51 0.91 -24.76
CA THR A 1205 -15.31 0.18 -25.19
C THR A 1205 -15.16 0.12 -26.71
N GLU A 1206 -16.26 0.27 -27.45
CA GLU A 1206 -16.30 0.24 -28.92
C GLU A 1206 -16.47 1.66 -29.53
N TYR A 1207 -16.75 2.67 -28.70
CA TYR A 1207 -17.08 4.01 -29.16
C TYR A 1207 -15.84 4.91 -29.36
N CYS A 1208 -15.57 5.27 -30.62
CA CYS A 1208 -14.52 6.22 -30.96
C CYS A 1208 -15.01 7.67 -30.80
N PHE A 1209 -14.47 8.40 -29.81
CA PHE A 1209 -14.83 9.81 -29.58
C PHE A 1209 -14.36 10.73 -30.73
N PRO A 1210 -15.25 11.58 -31.28
CA PRO A 1210 -14.85 12.65 -32.18
C PRO A 1210 -13.97 13.70 -31.49
N GLU A 1211 -13.11 14.39 -32.25
CA GLU A 1211 -12.22 15.42 -31.70
C GLU A 1211 -13.00 16.55 -30.98
N LYS A 1212 -14.15 16.97 -31.54
CA LYS A 1212 -15.10 17.91 -30.91
C LYS A 1212 -16.24 17.16 -30.22
N SER A 1213 -15.96 16.64 -29.03
CA SER A 1213 -16.95 15.94 -28.20
C SER A 1213 -17.55 16.87 -27.14
N LEU A 1214 -18.87 16.83 -26.96
CA LEU A 1214 -19.57 17.46 -25.85
C LEU A 1214 -20.31 16.38 -25.05
N LEU A 1215 -19.90 16.16 -23.79
CA LEU A 1215 -20.49 15.18 -22.90
C LEU A 1215 -21.58 15.82 -22.04
N LEU A 1216 -22.82 15.37 -22.19
CA LEU A 1216 -23.94 15.80 -21.35
C LEU A 1216 -24.18 14.76 -20.24
N LEU A 1217 -24.08 15.18 -18.98
CA LEU A 1217 -24.26 14.33 -17.80
C LEU A 1217 -25.68 14.46 -17.20
N GLY A 1218 -26.30 13.32 -16.85
CA GLY A 1218 -27.62 13.24 -16.22
C GLY A 1218 -27.64 13.30 -14.68
N THR A 1219 -28.84 13.40 -14.10
CA THR A 1219 -29.10 13.41 -12.64
C THR A 1219 -29.60 12.07 -12.09
N SER A 1220 -29.38 11.85 -10.79
CA SER A 1220 -29.83 10.65 -10.04
C SER A 1220 -31.26 10.75 -9.46
N VAL A 1221 -32.10 11.71 -9.87
CA VAL A 1221 -33.45 11.90 -9.31
C VAL A 1221 -34.50 12.00 -10.43
N GLN A 1222 -35.55 11.16 -10.35
CA GLN A 1222 -36.71 11.18 -11.23
C GLN A 1222 -37.45 12.51 -11.14
N TYR A 1223 -37.35 13.37 -12.16
CA TYR A 1223 -38.25 14.51 -12.34
C TYR A 1223 -39.37 14.17 -13.33
N HIS A 1224 -40.57 13.94 -12.81
CA HIS A 1224 -41.81 14.12 -13.56
C HIS A 1224 -42.12 15.62 -13.61
N GLU A 1225 -42.34 16.16 -14.82
CA GLU A 1225 -42.84 17.52 -15.14
C GLU A 1225 -41.84 18.54 -15.71
N GLN A 1226 -41.11 18.16 -16.78
CA GLN A 1226 -40.89 19.07 -17.92
C GLN A 1226 -41.05 18.29 -19.23
N SER A 1227 -42.17 18.48 -19.92
CA SER A 1227 -42.63 17.70 -21.07
C SER A 1227 -41.82 17.93 -22.35
N ASN A 1228 -40.98 18.97 -22.44
CA ASN A 1228 -40.22 19.29 -23.66
C ASN A 1228 -38.86 18.58 -23.76
N LEU A 1229 -38.28 18.10 -22.65
CA LEU A 1229 -37.08 17.25 -22.65
C LEU A 1229 -37.42 15.74 -22.78
N LYS A 1230 -38.68 15.37 -22.51
CA LYS A 1230 -39.14 13.97 -22.50
C LYS A 1230 -39.22 13.32 -23.89
N THR A 1231 -39.24 14.07 -24.99
CA THR A 1231 -39.15 13.48 -26.35
C THR A 1231 -37.74 12.99 -26.68
N TRP A 1232 -36.75 13.29 -25.83
CA TRP A 1232 -35.32 13.06 -26.08
C TRP A 1232 -34.68 12.02 -25.15
N ALA A 1233 -35.41 11.52 -24.14
CA ALA A 1233 -34.86 10.59 -23.15
C ALA A 1233 -35.86 9.48 -22.80
N PHE A 1234 -35.51 8.23 -23.11
CA PHE A 1234 -36.21 7.04 -22.61
C PHE A 1234 -35.28 6.22 -21.71
N TYR A 1235 -35.74 6.04 -20.45
CA TYR A 1235 -35.40 5.12 -19.35
C TYR A 1235 -34.14 4.21 -19.38
N CYS A 1236 -33.25 4.51 -18.42
CA CYS A 1236 -32.40 3.75 -17.47
C CYS A 1236 -31.58 2.45 -17.78
N SER A 1237 -30.35 2.46 -17.22
CA SER A 1237 -29.49 1.40 -16.63
C SER A 1237 -28.50 0.53 -17.48
N TYR A 1238 -27.34 1.03 -17.98
CA TYR A 1238 -25.90 0.65 -17.83
C TYR A 1238 -25.01 1.62 -18.71
N PHE A 1239 -23.75 1.96 -18.31
CA PHE A 1239 -22.94 3.08 -18.87
C PHE A 1239 -22.50 2.78 -20.30
N VAL A 1240 -23.16 3.39 -21.27
CA VAL A 1240 -23.00 3.10 -22.70
C VAL A 1240 -23.19 4.45 -23.43
N VAL A 1241 -22.35 4.81 -24.39
CA VAL A 1241 -22.28 6.14 -25.04
C VAL A 1241 -23.33 6.27 -26.14
N THR A 1242 -24.28 7.21 -26.07
CA THR A 1242 -25.21 7.45 -27.20
C THR A 1242 -24.76 8.62 -28.08
N THR A 1243 -24.51 8.39 -29.37
CA THR A 1243 -24.34 9.45 -30.37
C THR A 1243 -25.70 9.91 -30.88
N LEU A 1244 -26.00 11.21 -30.80
CA LEU A 1244 -27.27 11.81 -31.25
C LEU A 1244 -27.40 11.94 -32.79
N GLU A 1245 -26.90 10.95 -33.54
CA GLU A 1245 -26.79 11.00 -35.01
C GLU A 1245 -27.53 9.86 -35.73
N ILE A 1246 -28.83 9.67 -35.47
CA ILE A 1246 -29.72 9.07 -36.47
C ILE A 1246 -31.08 9.75 -36.38
N LEU A 1247 -31.31 10.79 -37.19
CA LEU A 1247 -32.65 11.22 -37.67
C LEU A 1247 -32.51 12.34 -38.71
N GLN A 1248 -31.97 11.99 -39.88
CA GLN A 1248 -32.25 12.74 -41.12
C GLN A 1248 -32.93 11.88 -42.20
N ALA A 1249 -33.36 10.66 -41.89
CA ALA A 1249 -34.07 9.82 -42.85
C ALA A 1249 -35.35 9.22 -42.23
N LYS A 1250 -36.47 9.52 -42.90
CA LYS A 1250 -37.79 8.87 -42.84
C LYS A 1250 -38.73 9.26 -41.69
N SER A 1251 -39.23 10.49 -41.76
CA SER A 1251 -40.67 10.77 -41.61
C SER A 1251 -41.33 10.85 -43.00
N LYS A 1252 -41.33 9.75 -43.75
CA LYS A 1252 -42.26 9.56 -44.88
C LYS A 1252 -42.69 8.10 -44.97
N LEU A 1253 -43.97 7.90 -44.66
CA LEU A 1253 -44.83 6.74 -44.90
C LEU A 1253 -44.47 5.48 -44.10
N THR A 1254 -45.42 4.85 -43.39
CA THR A 1254 -46.48 4.08 -44.06
C THR A 1254 -47.86 4.14 -43.37
N VAL A 1255 -48.79 4.80 -44.06
CA VAL A 1255 -50.22 4.45 -44.28
C VAL A 1255 -50.47 5.04 -45.69
N ALA A 1256 -50.92 4.36 -46.75
CA ALA A 1256 -51.50 3.04 -46.96
C ALA A 1256 -51.39 2.65 -48.45
N LYS A 1257 -51.68 1.36 -48.71
CA LYS A 1257 -52.34 0.74 -49.88
C LYS A 1257 -51.52 -0.19 -50.79
N VAL A 1258 -51.94 -1.45 -50.69
CA VAL A 1258 -52.31 -2.37 -51.79
C VAL A 1258 -51.19 -3.25 -52.37
N PHE A 1259 -51.41 -4.55 -52.15
CA PHE A 1259 -51.16 -5.72 -53.00
C PHE A 1259 -50.15 -5.64 -54.16
N ASP A 1260 -49.36 -6.71 -54.19
CA ASP A 1260 -48.84 -7.46 -55.34
C ASP A 1260 -47.70 -6.90 -56.21
N ALA A 1261 -46.68 -7.77 -56.27
CA ALA A 1261 -45.95 -8.24 -57.43
C ALA A 1261 -45.17 -7.28 -58.35
N SER A 1262 -43.97 -7.80 -58.67
CA SER A 1262 -43.21 -7.67 -59.92
C SER A 1262 -42.14 -6.58 -60.05
N ASN A 1263 -40.92 -7.12 -60.17
CA ASN A 1263 -39.83 -6.74 -61.07
C ASN A 1263 -38.97 -5.48 -60.85
N ILE A 1264 -37.67 -5.78 -60.86
CA ILE A 1264 -36.43 -4.97 -60.98
C ILE A 1264 -35.82 -4.50 -59.67
#